data_AF-A0A2H9VPU3-F1
#
_entry.id   AF-A0A2H9VPU3-F1
#
_cell.length_a   1.000
_cell.length_b   1.000
_cell.length_c   1.000
_cell.angle_alpha   90.00
_cell.angle_beta   90.00
_cell.angle_gamma   90.00
#
_symmetry.space_group_name_H-M   'P 1'
#
loop_
_entity.id
_entity.type
_entity.pdbx_description
1 polymer ?
#
loop_
_entity_poly.entity_id
_entity_poly.type
_entity_poly.pdbx_seq_one_letter_code
_entity_poly.pdbx_strand_id
1 'polypeptide(L)'
;MIGKIYLHYNSYKKPITALIKLAVIGLILFAATNASAQVKTQFLRGKVFIENKAPAELSTVILLAADSSILSSTACDVNGQFAFTVKQGAYLLIASRIGYDQSLSGPYFIGSEDVVAPDITLNKSVPELKEVSVSARRAYVEVKPGRVVLNVQSSIVAEGNSVYEVLRQAPGVQIGSHGSISIIGRQSAMILIDGKPTNLTGENLTAILQGMQSSNVQQIELISNPSAKYDAGGVGVINIILKKGANAGTNGTFNLGVGYGKFYKATGGVTFNNRMGKVNIFGNYNYSANKSFRTFTTDRNITYQSLVSDYNSRYYTTRESFNHTFRLGSDFFLSPKHTLGVLVNGTINNSTYQKDNFLSISNNGRFDSTIVTMANLKRNLSNLNYDVNYSGKLDTLGQTLSADLSFNHFDRKSDEYIGNYFNKASGEVYRPTLFQQNLSPSAINIWAAKVDYTKPLSKNSQLETGLKYSHVESDNDLIFGPQVNGAYTVDPRFSSSFAYSENINAAYALFNTSVTKWKFTAGLRVEQTIATGTSVNIKNNFKKNYTDLFPQASIKYTQNEKNTFTLSFNRSIFRPLYEDINPFLYYVDLYDYRSGNPQLLPSYTNKLELAHLYKNRISTSLYASVTDNFYDFNAYNQDNESKVNVTTRENFGRWAVYGIRFFAPLEFTKWWNATFAIDASYQRIKAYAENGNLDKGIQDVLFNSIQSFTIGAGFSAEVIVKYESPTFYGVSRFKSNYRFDAGISKSVFNKMGTFRLAAVDLFRTERDRSFTNYQNLNLAIVNREEGRVVRFGFSYRFGNRQLKNAGSHRVSNEEEQRRTGNVAGSGN
;
A
#
# COMPACT_ATOMS: atom_id res chain seq x y z
N MET A 1 -97.23 -0.78 -38.50
CA MET A 1 -96.88 -1.81 -37.48
C MET A 1 -96.01 -1.13 -36.44
N ILE A 2 -96.36 -1.25 -35.14
CA ILE A 2 -95.62 -0.69 -33.98
C ILE A 2 -95.72 0.85 -33.96
N GLY A 3 -95.97 1.61 -32.88
CA GLY A 3 -96.07 1.44 -31.44
C GLY A 3 -95.71 2.81 -30.80
N LYS A 4 -96.19 3.06 -29.57
CA LYS A 4 -95.91 4.22 -28.66
C LYS A 4 -96.62 5.54 -28.92
N ILE A 5 -97.18 6.09 -27.83
CA ILE A 5 -96.83 7.36 -27.16
C ILE A 5 -97.79 7.50 -25.97
N TYR A 6 -97.30 7.88 -24.78
CA TYR A 6 -97.78 9.02 -24.00
C TYR A 6 -97.03 9.14 -22.66
N LEU A 7 -96.60 10.38 -22.40
CA LEU A 7 -95.93 10.89 -21.19
C LEU A 7 -96.96 11.31 -20.14
N HIS A 8 -96.62 11.23 -18.84
CA HIS A 8 -96.81 12.35 -17.90
C HIS A 8 -96.05 12.21 -16.58
N TYR A 9 -95.86 13.38 -15.96
CA TYR A 9 -94.96 13.79 -14.88
C TYR A 9 -95.73 13.95 -13.54
N ASN A 10 -95.10 13.66 -12.38
CA ASN A 10 -95.31 14.27 -11.03
C ASN A 10 -94.60 13.40 -9.97
N SER A 11 -93.68 13.85 -9.09
CA SER A 11 -93.58 14.96 -8.11
C SER A 11 -93.73 14.48 -6.65
N TYR A 12 -92.87 15.05 -5.79
CA TYR A 12 -92.46 14.64 -4.44
C TYR A 12 -93.55 14.71 -3.35
N LYS A 13 -93.50 13.79 -2.35
CA LYS A 13 -93.78 14.07 -0.92
C LYS A 13 -93.25 12.98 0.06
N LYS A 14 -92.15 13.34 0.74
CA LYS A 14 -91.62 13.02 2.10
C LYS A 14 -91.72 11.61 2.74
N PRO A 15 -90.61 11.13 3.36
CA PRO A 15 -90.61 10.28 4.55
C PRO A 15 -90.40 11.13 5.82
N ILE A 16 -91.45 11.40 6.61
CA ILE A 16 -91.32 12.03 7.94
C ILE A 16 -91.27 10.97 9.07
N THR A 17 -91.65 9.73 8.81
CA THR A 17 -91.67 8.66 9.83
C THR A 17 -90.33 7.98 10.07
N ALA A 18 -89.35 8.12 9.17
CA ALA A 18 -88.01 7.53 9.33
C ALA A 18 -87.08 8.39 10.21
N LEU A 19 -87.19 9.71 10.15
CA LEU A 19 -86.35 10.63 10.94
C LEU A 19 -86.74 10.67 12.42
N ILE A 20 -88.02 10.46 12.77
CA ILE A 20 -88.46 10.41 14.18
C ILE A 20 -88.04 9.08 14.84
N LYS A 21 -88.01 7.97 14.11
CA LYS A 21 -87.50 6.68 14.64
C LYS A 21 -85.98 6.68 14.84
N LEU A 22 -85.22 7.37 13.98
CA LEU A 22 -83.77 7.55 14.16
C LEU A 22 -83.43 8.52 15.30
N ALA A 23 -84.25 9.55 15.54
CA ALA A 23 -84.06 10.46 16.68
C ALA A 23 -84.39 9.81 18.03
N VAL A 24 -85.39 8.93 18.10
CA VAL A 24 -85.75 8.21 19.35
C VAL A 24 -84.76 7.08 19.66
N ILE A 25 -84.21 6.40 18.64
CA ILE A 25 -83.12 5.42 18.83
C ILE A 25 -81.80 6.14 19.21
N GLY A 26 -81.56 7.34 18.67
CA GLY A 26 -80.43 8.20 19.07
C GLY A 26 -80.53 8.70 20.52
N LEU A 27 -81.73 9.01 21.03
CA LEU A 27 -81.92 9.45 22.42
C LEU A 27 -81.82 8.31 23.44
N ILE A 28 -82.25 7.09 23.08
CA ILE A 28 -82.14 5.91 23.95
C ILE A 28 -80.70 5.37 23.99
N LEU A 29 -79.91 5.56 22.92
CA LEU A 29 -78.48 5.26 22.92
C LEU A 29 -77.63 6.31 23.66
N PHE A 30 -78.14 7.53 23.86
CA PHE A 30 -77.47 8.58 24.65
C PHE A 30 -77.81 8.52 26.16
N ALA A 31 -78.89 7.82 26.55
CA ALA A 31 -79.30 7.64 27.95
C ALA A 31 -78.70 6.39 28.62
N ALA A 32 -77.99 5.52 27.88
CA ALA A 32 -77.35 4.32 28.42
C ALA A 32 -75.89 4.53 28.89
N THR A 33 -75.32 5.72 28.74
CA THR A 33 -73.93 6.01 29.13
C THR A 33 -73.86 6.77 30.45
N ASN A 34 -74.31 6.17 31.55
CA ASN A 34 -73.91 6.52 32.92
C ASN A 34 -74.18 5.34 33.87
N ALA A 35 -73.70 4.17 33.51
CA ALA A 35 -73.44 3.10 34.47
C ALA A 35 -71.92 2.97 34.61
N SER A 36 -71.32 3.87 35.39
CA SER A 36 -69.98 3.63 35.94
C SER A 36 -70.10 2.44 36.89
N ALA A 37 -69.90 1.24 36.36
CA ALA A 37 -69.49 0.12 37.19
C ALA A 37 -68.23 0.60 37.92
N GLN A 38 -68.32 0.76 39.25
CA GLN A 38 -67.14 0.95 40.08
C GLN A 38 -66.32 -0.34 39.98
N VAL A 39 -65.45 -0.40 38.98
CA VAL A 39 -64.36 -1.36 38.97
C VAL A 39 -63.51 -0.93 40.15
N LYS A 40 -63.61 -1.66 41.27
CA LYS A 40 -62.66 -1.51 42.37
C LYS A 40 -61.29 -1.75 41.77
N THR A 41 -60.54 -0.68 41.56
CA THR A 41 -59.14 -0.75 41.18
C THR A 41 -58.32 -0.80 42.46
N GLN A 42 -57.46 -1.80 42.56
CA GLN A 42 -56.53 -1.95 43.68
C GLN A 42 -55.21 -1.29 43.31
N PHE A 43 -54.43 -0.95 44.33
CA PHE A 43 -53.07 -0.49 44.15
C PHE A 43 -52.08 -1.65 44.24
N LEU A 44 -51.18 -1.75 43.26
CA LEU A 44 -49.94 -2.48 43.37
C LEU A 44 -48.81 -1.48 43.61
N ARG A 45 -48.25 -1.47 44.82
CA ARG A 45 -47.22 -0.49 45.25
C ARG A 45 -45.94 -1.20 45.67
N GLY A 46 -44.81 -0.52 45.61
CA GLY A 46 -43.55 -1.08 46.10
C GLY A 46 -42.42 -0.07 46.10
N LYS A 47 -41.22 -0.53 46.43
CA LYS A 47 -40.00 0.28 46.44
C LYS A 47 -38.92 -0.35 45.58
N VAL A 48 -38.14 0.50 44.94
CA VAL A 48 -36.95 0.11 44.18
C VAL A 48 -35.72 0.70 44.86
N PHE A 49 -34.71 -0.14 45.07
CA PHE A 49 -33.42 0.23 45.67
C PHE A 49 -32.26 -0.07 44.73
N ILE A 50 -31.14 0.61 44.93
CA ILE A 50 -29.82 0.24 44.40
C ILE A 50 -28.96 -0.37 45.52
N GLU A 51 -27.66 -0.58 45.29
CA GLU A 51 -26.78 -1.12 46.33
C GLU A 51 -26.84 -0.31 47.63
N ASN A 52 -26.59 -0.99 48.77
CA ASN A 52 -26.65 -0.42 50.11
C ASN A 52 -28.02 0.13 50.55
N LYS A 53 -29.12 -0.37 49.95
CA LYS A 53 -30.50 0.07 50.23
C LYS A 53 -30.74 1.57 50.00
N ALA A 54 -29.94 2.21 49.14
CA ALA A 54 -30.21 3.57 48.72
C ALA A 54 -31.42 3.59 47.76
N PRO A 55 -32.37 4.53 47.89
CA PRO A 55 -33.51 4.66 46.99
C PRO A 55 -33.09 4.74 45.51
N ALA A 56 -33.77 4.00 44.64
CA ALA A 56 -33.54 4.07 43.19
C ALA A 56 -34.31 5.24 42.57
N GLU A 57 -33.87 6.46 42.86
CA GLU A 57 -34.45 7.69 42.30
C GLU A 57 -34.42 7.66 40.76
N LEU A 58 -35.49 8.13 40.11
CA LEU A 58 -35.62 8.19 38.64
C LEU A 58 -35.56 6.81 37.93
N SER A 59 -35.67 5.69 38.66
CA SER A 59 -35.88 4.39 38.01
C SER A 59 -37.30 4.31 37.42
N THR A 60 -37.45 3.59 36.32
CA THR A 60 -38.76 3.32 35.72
C THR A 60 -39.19 1.91 36.07
N VAL A 61 -40.40 1.78 36.60
CA VAL A 61 -41.07 0.48 36.79
C VAL A 61 -42.10 0.31 35.69
N ILE A 62 -42.11 -0.85 35.05
CA ILE A 62 -43.05 -1.23 34.00
C ILE A 62 -43.94 -2.34 34.55
N LEU A 63 -45.25 -2.15 34.45
CA LEU A 63 -46.26 -3.15 34.76
C LEU A 63 -46.53 -3.98 33.50
N LEU A 64 -46.39 -5.30 33.64
CA LEU A 64 -46.71 -6.27 32.59
C LEU A 64 -47.90 -7.14 33.00
N ALA A 65 -48.65 -7.60 32.00
CA ALA A 65 -49.59 -8.71 32.19
C ALA A 65 -48.83 -10.04 32.36
N ALA A 66 -49.54 -11.09 32.75
CA ALA A 66 -48.97 -12.43 32.93
C ALA A 66 -48.31 -13.01 31.66
N ASP A 67 -48.69 -12.54 30.47
CA ASP A 67 -48.10 -12.92 29.17
C ASP A 67 -46.88 -12.07 28.77
N SER A 68 -46.38 -11.22 29.68
CA SER A 68 -45.28 -10.27 29.48
C SER A 68 -45.58 -9.10 28.53
N SER A 69 -46.85 -8.87 28.15
CA SER A 69 -47.25 -7.65 27.43
C SER A 69 -47.20 -6.42 28.33
N ILE A 70 -46.74 -5.29 27.78
CA ILE A 70 -46.61 -4.03 28.52
C ILE A 70 -48.00 -3.40 28.71
N LEU A 71 -48.39 -3.16 29.96
CA LEU A 71 -49.65 -2.51 30.30
C LEU A 71 -49.48 -1.01 30.60
N SER A 72 -48.47 -0.67 31.41
CA SER A 72 -48.21 0.71 31.82
C SER A 72 -46.80 0.85 32.40
N SER A 73 -46.33 2.09 32.60
CA SER A 73 -45.06 2.37 33.25
C SER A 73 -45.16 3.61 34.13
N THR A 74 -44.44 3.64 35.24
CA THR A 74 -44.35 4.79 36.13
C THR A 74 -42.90 5.02 36.57
N ALA A 75 -42.56 6.26 36.88
CA ALA A 75 -41.26 6.59 37.46
C ALA A 75 -41.33 6.46 38.99
N CYS A 76 -40.23 6.01 39.60
CA CYS A 76 -40.08 6.03 41.04
C CYS A 76 -39.88 7.46 41.55
N ASP A 77 -40.43 7.75 42.74
CA ASP A 77 -40.20 9.01 43.44
C ASP A 77 -38.78 9.09 44.06
N VAL A 78 -38.49 10.20 44.76
CA VAL A 78 -37.21 10.42 45.47
C VAL A 78 -36.92 9.39 46.57
N ASN A 79 -37.93 8.68 47.05
CA ASN A 79 -37.83 7.61 48.03
C ASN A 79 -37.86 6.21 47.38
N GLY A 80 -37.78 6.12 46.05
CA GLY A 80 -37.79 4.88 45.29
C GLY A 80 -39.18 4.22 45.16
N GLN A 81 -40.26 4.91 45.55
CA GLN A 81 -41.60 4.34 45.59
C GLN A 81 -42.28 4.39 44.22
N PHE A 82 -43.05 3.35 43.90
CA PHE A 82 -43.93 3.31 42.75
C PHE A 82 -45.32 2.80 43.13
N ALA A 83 -46.33 3.16 42.34
CA ALA A 83 -47.69 2.67 42.51
C ALA A 83 -48.39 2.54 41.14
N PHE A 84 -49.12 1.45 40.95
CA PHE A 84 -50.01 1.23 39.82
C PHE A 84 -51.43 1.02 40.30
N THR A 85 -52.38 1.56 39.54
CA THR A 85 -53.81 1.28 39.70
C THR A 85 -54.18 0.15 38.74
N VAL A 86 -54.53 -1.01 39.29
CA VAL A 86 -54.71 -2.26 38.52
C VAL A 86 -56.07 -2.89 38.83
N LYS A 87 -56.54 -3.76 37.92
CA LYS A 87 -57.73 -4.58 38.15
C LYS A 87 -57.32 -5.92 38.77
N GLN A 88 -58.29 -6.73 39.18
CA GLN A 88 -58.02 -8.10 39.63
C GLN A 88 -57.31 -8.89 38.52
N GLY A 89 -56.18 -9.52 38.83
CA GLY A 89 -55.35 -10.20 37.84
C GLY A 89 -53.94 -10.51 38.31
N ALA A 90 -53.17 -11.20 37.45
CA ALA A 90 -51.77 -11.52 37.69
C ALA A 90 -50.86 -10.56 36.91
N TYR A 91 -49.89 -9.96 37.60
CA TYR A 91 -49.01 -8.93 37.03
C TYR A 91 -47.54 -9.21 37.32
N LEU A 92 -46.67 -8.77 36.42
CA LEU A 92 -45.22 -8.73 36.63
C LEU A 92 -44.76 -7.28 36.65
N LEU A 93 -43.65 -7.02 37.36
CA LEU A 93 -43.01 -5.72 37.43
C LEU A 93 -41.59 -5.82 36.90
N ILE A 94 -41.20 -4.93 35.98
CA ILE A 94 -39.81 -4.75 35.58
C ILE A 94 -39.34 -3.39 36.07
N ALA A 95 -38.38 -3.37 36.98
CA ALA A 95 -37.68 -2.14 37.36
C ALA A 95 -36.42 -1.97 36.50
N SER A 96 -36.16 -0.75 36.06
CA SER A 96 -34.99 -0.41 35.25
C SER A 96 -34.43 0.97 35.59
N ARG A 97 -33.10 1.10 35.55
CA ARG A 97 -32.38 2.35 35.73
C ARG A 97 -31.15 2.35 34.83
N ILE A 98 -30.80 3.49 34.25
CA ILE A 98 -29.60 3.62 33.41
C ILE A 98 -28.36 3.23 34.23
N GLY A 99 -27.56 2.29 33.71
CA GLY A 99 -26.35 1.78 34.37
C GLY A 99 -26.56 0.60 35.32
N TYR A 100 -27.79 0.06 35.39
CA TYR A 100 -28.17 -1.09 36.23
C TYR A 100 -28.85 -2.18 35.39
N ASP A 101 -28.74 -3.43 35.81
CA ASP A 101 -29.46 -4.54 35.20
C ASP A 101 -30.96 -4.42 35.51
N GLN A 102 -31.81 -4.78 34.53
CA GLN A 102 -33.25 -4.82 34.75
C GLN A 102 -33.60 -5.95 35.73
N SER A 103 -34.50 -5.67 36.66
CA SER A 103 -34.96 -6.66 37.65
C SER A 103 -36.43 -6.95 37.43
N LEU A 104 -36.75 -8.21 37.13
CA LEU A 104 -38.11 -8.73 37.01
C LEU A 104 -38.58 -9.24 38.37
N SER A 105 -39.79 -8.86 38.76
CA SER A 105 -40.37 -9.17 40.05
C SER A 105 -41.85 -9.56 39.89
N GLY A 106 -42.29 -10.61 40.61
CA GLY A 106 -43.63 -11.20 40.51
C GLY A 106 -43.60 -12.68 40.08
N PRO A 107 -44.75 -13.28 39.74
CA PRO A 107 -46.06 -12.64 39.54
C PRO A 107 -46.74 -12.20 40.84
N TYR A 108 -47.51 -11.11 40.76
CA TYR A 108 -48.36 -10.56 41.82
C TYR A 108 -49.82 -10.82 41.49
N PHE A 109 -50.51 -11.56 42.35
CA PHE A 109 -51.94 -11.84 42.21
C PHE A 109 -52.75 -10.80 42.98
N ILE A 110 -53.41 -9.91 42.26
CA ILE A 110 -54.23 -8.86 42.83
C ILE A 110 -55.66 -9.39 42.94
N GLY A 111 -56.16 -9.48 44.17
CA GLY A 111 -57.51 -9.89 44.52
C GLY A 111 -58.43 -8.69 44.74
N SER A 112 -59.09 -8.62 45.90
CA SER A 112 -59.94 -7.50 46.31
C SER A 112 -59.23 -6.42 47.12
N GLU A 113 -57.95 -6.62 47.46
CA GLU A 113 -57.14 -5.74 48.32
C GLU A 113 -55.90 -5.20 47.60
N ASP A 114 -55.38 -4.08 48.09
CA ASP A 114 -54.11 -3.51 47.65
C ASP A 114 -52.96 -4.47 47.98
N VAL A 115 -51.98 -4.55 47.09
CA VAL A 115 -50.80 -5.41 47.25
C VAL A 115 -49.55 -4.56 47.29
N VAL A 116 -48.70 -4.80 48.30
CA VAL A 116 -47.36 -4.23 48.39
C VAL A 116 -46.36 -5.27 47.90
N ALA A 117 -45.71 -4.98 46.77
CA ALA A 117 -44.62 -5.76 46.23
C ALA A 117 -43.39 -5.68 47.17
N PRO A 118 -42.66 -6.79 47.35
CA PRO A 118 -41.35 -6.77 48.00
C PRO A 118 -40.38 -5.79 47.32
N ASP A 119 -39.41 -5.34 48.10
CA ASP A 119 -38.36 -4.41 47.64
C ASP A 119 -37.61 -4.98 46.42
N ILE A 120 -37.62 -4.23 45.31
CA ILE A 120 -36.90 -4.60 44.09
C ILE A 120 -35.52 -3.96 44.15
N THR A 121 -34.46 -4.76 44.19
CA THR A 121 -33.08 -4.24 44.16
C THR A 121 -32.50 -4.33 42.76
N LEU A 122 -31.96 -3.22 42.26
CA LEU A 122 -31.22 -3.11 41.00
C LEU A 122 -29.73 -3.27 41.28
N ASN A 123 -29.08 -4.16 40.54
CA ASN A 123 -27.62 -4.34 40.60
C ASN A 123 -26.97 -3.53 39.48
N LYS A 124 -25.85 -2.87 39.77
CA LYS A 124 -25.08 -2.10 38.80
C LYS A 124 -24.60 -3.00 37.68
N SER A 125 -24.96 -2.63 36.45
CA SER A 125 -24.56 -3.34 35.26
C SER A 125 -23.10 -2.99 34.98
N VAL A 126 -22.19 -3.91 35.27
CA VAL A 126 -20.83 -3.87 34.72
C VAL A 126 -20.94 -4.50 33.33
N PRO A 127 -20.80 -3.76 32.23
CA PRO A 127 -20.93 -4.34 30.92
C PRO A 127 -19.74 -5.29 30.66
N GLU A 128 -19.90 -6.56 31.01
CA GLU A 128 -19.19 -7.62 30.31
C GLU A 128 -19.78 -7.68 28.91
N LEU A 129 -19.15 -6.95 27.99
CA LEU A 129 -19.27 -7.22 26.58
C LEU A 129 -18.90 -8.68 26.37
N LYS A 130 -19.91 -9.57 26.31
CA LYS A 130 -19.78 -10.87 25.67
C LYS A 130 -19.40 -10.58 24.23
N GLU A 131 -18.09 -10.54 24.02
CA GLU A 131 -17.43 -10.42 22.74
C GLU A 131 -17.91 -11.65 21.94
N VAL A 132 -18.98 -11.50 21.16
CA VAL A 132 -19.13 -12.31 19.95
C VAL A 132 -18.04 -11.80 19.01
N SER A 133 -16.82 -12.20 19.33
CA SER A 133 -15.66 -12.08 18.48
C SER A 133 -15.92 -12.99 17.30
N VAL A 134 -16.64 -12.49 16.29
CA VAL A 134 -16.43 -12.99 14.93
C VAL A 134 -15.06 -12.49 14.47
N SER A 135 -14.01 -12.90 15.16
CA SER A 135 -12.63 -12.78 14.71
C SER A 135 -12.35 -13.94 13.78
N ALA A 136 -13.02 -13.97 12.63
CA ALA A 136 -12.48 -14.73 11.51
C ALA A 136 -11.13 -14.07 11.18
N ARG A 137 -10.03 -14.76 11.47
CA ARG A 137 -8.69 -14.32 11.06
C ARG A 137 -8.71 -14.15 9.55
N ARG A 138 -8.53 -12.92 9.06
CA ARG A 138 -8.44 -12.69 7.61
C ARG A 138 -7.30 -13.52 7.05
N ALA A 139 -7.53 -14.17 5.92
CA ALA A 139 -6.47 -14.89 5.22
C ALA A 139 -5.30 -13.94 4.97
N TYR A 140 -4.06 -14.44 5.08
CA TYR A 140 -2.89 -13.59 4.81
C TYR A 140 -2.94 -13.02 3.41
N VAL A 141 -3.45 -13.78 2.43
CA VAL A 141 -3.67 -13.27 1.08
C VAL A 141 -5.12 -13.44 0.65
N GLU A 142 -5.67 -12.37 0.09
CA GLU A 142 -6.98 -12.32 -0.55
C GLU A 142 -6.82 -11.92 -2.01
N VAL A 143 -7.53 -12.60 -2.92
CA VAL A 143 -7.59 -12.18 -4.32
C VAL A 143 -8.88 -11.45 -4.59
N LYS A 144 -8.76 -10.26 -5.19
CA LYS A 144 -9.85 -9.44 -5.68
C LYS A 144 -9.67 -9.27 -7.20
N PRO A 145 -10.73 -8.93 -7.94
CA PRO A 145 -10.60 -8.64 -9.38
C PRO A 145 -9.53 -7.56 -9.63
N GLY A 146 -8.48 -7.90 -10.38
CA GLY A 146 -7.36 -7.00 -10.72
C GLY A 146 -6.44 -6.61 -9.56
N ARG A 147 -6.55 -7.27 -8.38
CA ARG A 147 -5.81 -6.89 -7.17
C ARG A 147 -5.58 -8.10 -6.24
N VAL A 148 -4.36 -8.29 -5.78
CA VAL A 148 -4.03 -9.20 -4.67
C VAL A 148 -3.84 -8.36 -3.40
N VAL A 149 -4.41 -8.77 -2.27
CA VAL A 149 -4.30 -8.05 -1.00
C VAL A 149 -3.62 -8.93 0.03
N LEU A 150 -2.48 -8.48 0.53
CA LEU A 150 -1.73 -9.10 1.61
C LEU A 150 -2.15 -8.46 2.93
N ASN A 151 -2.90 -9.17 3.76
CA ASN A 151 -3.23 -8.75 5.12
C ASN A 151 -2.00 -8.94 6.02
N VAL A 152 -1.09 -7.96 6.06
CA VAL A 152 0.21 -8.05 6.76
C VAL A 152 0.06 -8.47 8.22
N GLN A 153 -0.99 -8.02 8.90
CA GLN A 153 -1.33 -8.40 10.29
C GLN A 153 -1.61 -9.90 10.50
N SER A 154 -1.82 -10.65 9.43
CA SER A 154 -2.15 -12.08 9.48
C SER A 154 -0.93 -12.98 9.26
N SER A 155 0.22 -12.46 8.78
CA SER A 155 1.44 -13.25 8.56
C SER A 155 2.41 -13.15 9.74
N ILE A 156 3.08 -14.28 10.00
CA ILE A 156 3.98 -14.47 11.13
C ILE A 156 5.40 -14.00 10.79
N VAL A 157 5.87 -14.26 9.57
CA VAL A 157 7.18 -13.79 9.09
C VAL A 157 7.08 -12.32 8.68
N ALA A 158 5.94 -11.84 8.18
CA ALA A 158 5.81 -10.45 7.76
C ALA A 158 5.75 -9.47 8.94
N GLU A 159 5.05 -9.80 10.04
CA GLU A 159 4.85 -8.88 11.17
C GLU A 159 6.14 -8.74 12.01
N GLY A 160 6.64 -7.51 12.19
CA GLY A 160 7.91 -7.22 12.88
C GLY A 160 9.13 -7.15 11.96
N ASN A 161 8.96 -7.47 10.66
CA ASN A 161 9.92 -7.14 9.63
C ASN A 161 9.73 -5.70 9.12
N SER A 162 10.71 -5.19 8.38
CA SER A 162 10.48 -3.95 7.63
C SER A 162 9.53 -4.18 6.46
N VAL A 163 8.86 -3.14 5.98
CA VAL A 163 7.98 -3.25 4.80
C VAL A 163 8.77 -3.74 3.58
N TYR A 164 10.05 -3.37 3.46
CA TYR A 164 10.94 -3.90 2.43
C TYR A 164 11.03 -5.43 2.48
N GLU A 165 11.27 -6.01 3.66
CA GLU A 165 11.33 -7.48 3.80
C GLU A 165 9.96 -8.15 3.56
N VAL A 166 8.86 -7.50 3.96
CA VAL A 166 7.51 -7.99 3.62
C VAL A 166 7.28 -8.00 2.11
N LEU A 167 7.75 -6.99 1.38
CA LEU A 167 7.68 -6.96 -0.08
C LEU A 167 8.61 -7.99 -0.72
N ARG A 168 9.81 -8.22 -0.17
CA ARG A 168 10.68 -9.33 -0.59
C ARG A 168 10.05 -10.69 -0.37
N GLN A 169 9.11 -10.82 0.57
CA GLN A 169 8.35 -12.03 0.84
C GLN A 169 7.03 -12.10 0.08
N ALA A 170 6.49 -10.95 -0.32
CA ALA A 170 5.19 -10.84 -0.98
C ALA A 170 5.14 -11.73 -2.23
N PRO A 171 4.06 -12.51 -2.39
CA PRO A 171 3.90 -13.35 -3.56
C PRO A 171 3.79 -12.45 -4.78
N GLY A 172 4.67 -12.70 -5.75
CA GLY A 172 4.63 -11.96 -6.99
C GLY A 172 5.20 -10.55 -6.96
N VAL A 173 5.96 -10.22 -5.93
CA VAL A 173 6.82 -9.04 -5.94
C VAL A 173 8.25 -9.53 -6.13
N GLN A 174 8.95 -8.90 -7.08
CA GLN A 174 10.38 -9.05 -7.28
C GLN A 174 11.06 -7.74 -6.92
N ILE A 175 12.19 -7.86 -6.21
CA ILE A 175 13.05 -6.72 -5.93
C ILE A 175 14.39 -7.04 -6.58
N GLY A 176 14.78 -6.24 -7.56
CA GLY A 176 16.08 -6.37 -8.21
C GLY A 176 17.22 -5.87 -7.31
N SER A 177 18.45 -6.23 -7.67
CA SER A 177 19.69 -5.86 -6.98
C SER A 177 19.94 -4.36 -6.77
N HIS A 178 19.18 -3.49 -7.43
CA HIS A 178 19.30 -2.04 -7.35
C HIS A 178 18.13 -1.41 -6.59
N GLY A 179 17.29 -2.21 -5.93
CA GLY A 179 16.09 -1.75 -5.23
C GLY A 179 14.91 -1.42 -6.17
N SER A 180 14.98 -1.81 -7.45
CA SER A 180 13.84 -1.73 -8.35
C SER A 180 12.79 -2.77 -7.93
N ILE A 181 11.58 -2.29 -7.62
CA ILE A 181 10.46 -3.16 -7.22
C ILE A 181 9.55 -3.34 -8.42
N SER A 182 9.33 -4.59 -8.79
CA SER A 182 8.37 -4.97 -9.82
C SER A 182 7.35 -5.96 -9.27
N ILE A 183 6.18 -6.00 -9.89
CA ILE A 183 5.19 -7.04 -9.66
C ILE A 183 5.25 -8.07 -10.80
N ILE A 184 4.59 -9.20 -10.57
CA ILE A 184 4.52 -10.34 -11.49
C ILE A 184 4.36 -9.91 -12.95
N GLY A 185 5.20 -10.48 -13.83
CA GLY A 185 5.36 -10.09 -15.22
C GLY A 185 6.42 -9.00 -15.42
N ARG A 186 7.31 -8.80 -14.44
CA ARG A 186 8.40 -7.81 -14.44
C ARG A 186 7.91 -6.38 -14.73
N GLN A 187 6.72 -6.08 -14.23
CA GLN A 187 6.09 -4.78 -14.36
C GLN A 187 6.61 -3.87 -13.26
N SER A 188 7.39 -2.84 -13.61
CA SER A 188 7.87 -1.84 -12.66
C SER A 188 6.69 -1.26 -11.89
N ALA A 189 6.77 -1.32 -10.56
CA ALA A 189 5.65 -1.08 -9.67
C ALA A 189 5.76 0.29 -8.99
N MET A 190 4.68 1.06 -9.04
CA MET A 190 4.52 2.28 -8.26
C MET A 190 4.18 1.91 -6.82
N ILE A 191 5.03 2.30 -5.87
CA ILE A 191 4.75 2.10 -4.44
C ILE A 191 3.92 3.28 -3.93
N LEU A 192 2.79 2.96 -3.31
CA LEU A 192 1.93 3.89 -2.59
C LEU A 192 1.92 3.53 -1.09
N ILE A 193 1.79 4.51 -0.20
CA ILE A 193 1.53 4.41 1.23
C ILE A 193 0.22 5.15 1.50
N ASP A 194 -0.84 4.45 1.90
CA ASP A 194 -2.19 4.99 2.01
C ASP A 194 -2.69 5.66 0.73
N GLY A 195 -2.43 5.05 -0.42
CA GLY A 195 -2.74 5.62 -1.72
C GLY A 195 -1.86 6.82 -2.09
N LYS A 196 -0.85 7.15 -1.27
CA LYS A 196 0.11 8.23 -1.54
C LYS A 196 1.40 7.70 -2.11
N PRO A 197 1.92 8.23 -3.19
CA PRO A 197 3.12 7.73 -3.84
C PRO A 197 4.36 7.90 -2.96
N THR A 198 5.31 6.99 -3.07
CA THR A 198 6.61 7.15 -2.40
C THR A 198 7.57 7.87 -3.31
N ASN A 199 8.14 8.96 -2.82
CA ASN A 199 8.95 9.86 -3.64
C ASN A 199 10.39 9.39 -3.81
N LEU A 200 10.63 8.09 -4.01
CA LEU A 200 11.98 7.56 -4.15
C LEU A 200 11.97 6.32 -5.03
N THR A 201 13.10 6.05 -5.67
CA THR A 201 13.39 4.77 -6.33
C THR A 201 14.68 4.14 -5.82
N GLY A 202 14.95 2.93 -6.28
CA GLY A 202 16.18 2.20 -6.01
C GLY A 202 16.47 2.06 -4.51
N GLU A 203 17.71 2.36 -4.11
CA GLU A 203 18.12 2.19 -2.71
C GLU A 203 17.49 3.22 -1.76
N ASN A 204 17.09 4.39 -2.27
CA ASN A 204 16.43 5.41 -1.47
C ASN A 204 15.03 4.94 -1.04
N LEU A 205 14.29 4.36 -1.98
CA LEU A 205 13.03 3.66 -1.69
C LEU A 205 13.25 2.48 -0.75
N THR A 206 14.28 1.69 -1.01
CA THR A 206 14.68 0.57 -0.15
C THR A 206 14.95 1.04 1.28
N ALA A 207 15.67 2.15 1.47
CA ALA A 207 15.96 2.70 2.79
C ALA A 207 14.69 3.12 3.54
N ILE A 208 13.73 3.77 2.87
CA ILE A 208 12.41 4.08 3.46
C ILE A 208 11.67 2.80 3.86
N LEU A 209 11.54 1.87 2.92
CA LEU A 209 10.78 0.64 3.16
C LEU A 209 11.44 -0.22 4.23
N GLN A 210 12.77 -0.16 4.38
CA GLN A 210 13.52 -0.77 5.47
C GLN A 210 13.28 -0.06 6.82
N GLY A 211 13.10 1.25 6.82
CA GLY A 211 12.74 2.04 7.99
C GLY A 211 11.28 1.89 8.43
N MET A 212 10.37 1.56 7.51
CA MET A 212 8.97 1.34 7.82
C MET A 212 8.74 -0.03 8.45
N GLN A 213 8.04 -0.07 9.59
CA GLN A 213 7.66 -1.31 10.24
C GLN A 213 6.37 -1.88 9.64
N SER A 214 6.42 -3.15 9.25
CA SER A 214 5.26 -3.94 8.79
C SER A 214 4.11 -4.00 9.80
N SER A 215 4.40 -3.89 11.09
CA SER A 215 3.40 -3.86 12.16
C SER A 215 2.51 -2.62 12.11
N ASN A 216 2.95 -1.55 11.44
CA ASN A 216 2.12 -0.36 11.19
C ASN A 216 1.26 -0.53 9.92
N VAL A 217 1.52 -1.56 9.12
CA VAL A 217 0.80 -1.86 7.88
C VAL A 217 -0.40 -2.75 8.20
N GLN A 218 -1.57 -2.33 7.73
CA GLN A 218 -2.79 -3.12 7.77
C GLN A 218 -2.78 -4.16 6.64
N GLN A 219 -2.56 -3.68 5.42
CA GLN A 219 -2.54 -4.52 4.22
C GLN A 219 -1.65 -3.92 3.13
N ILE A 220 -1.14 -4.75 2.21
CA ILE A 220 -0.45 -4.34 0.99
C ILE A 220 -1.29 -4.81 -0.20
N GLU A 221 -1.66 -3.90 -1.09
CA GLU A 221 -2.42 -4.22 -2.30
C GLU A 221 -1.49 -4.25 -3.51
N LEU A 222 -1.41 -5.38 -4.21
CA LEU A 222 -0.73 -5.53 -5.49
C LEU A 222 -1.77 -5.39 -6.60
N ILE A 223 -1.71 -4.31 -7.37
CA ILE A 223 -2.67 -3.98 -8.42
C ILE A 223 -1.94 -4.11 -9.75
N SER A 224 -2.29 -5.12 -10.54
CA SER A 224 -1.64 -5.41 -11.82
C SER A 224 -2.19 -4.59 -12.99
N ASN A 225 -3.40 -4.06 -12.85
CA ASN A 225 -4.09 -3.26 -13.86
C ASN A 225 -4.74 -2.05 -13.18
N PRO A 226 -3.98 -1.00 -12.84
CA PRO A 226 -4.53 0.19 -12.20
C PRO A 226 -5.57 0.86 -13.11
N SER A 227 -6.60 1.49 -12.53
CA SER A 227 -7.60 2.22 -13.32
C SER A 227 -7.06 3.56 -13.84
N ALA A 228 -7.73 4.18 -14.82
CA ALA A 228 -7.39 5.51 -15.36
C ALA A 228 -7.45 6.66 -14.32
N LYS A 229 -7.94 6.35 -13.11
CA LYS A 229 -7.90 7.22 -11.94
C LYS A 229 -6.49 7.38 -11.35
N TYR A 230 -5.67 6.33 -11.48
CA TYR A 230 -4.26 6.36 -11.13
C TYR A 230 -3.50 7.06 -12.27
N ASP A 231 -2.32 7.60 -11.96
CA ASP A 231 -1.46 8.14 -13.01
C ASP A 231 -1.07 7.06 -14.02
N ALA A 232 -0.86 7.47 -15.27
CA ALA A 232 -0.44 6.55 -16.33
C ALA A 232 0.97 5.99 -16.09
N GLY A 233 1.74 6.63 -15.21
CA GLY A 233 3.05 6.23 -14.71
C GLY A 233 3.02 4.98 -13.84
N GLY A 234 3.34 3.84 -14.45
CA GLY A 234 3.51 2.57 -13.74
C GLY A 234 2.70 1.45 -14.38
N VAL A 235 3.39 0.34 -14.67
CA VAL A 235 2.79 -0.85 -15.27
C VAL A 235 2.04 -1.67 -14.19
N GLY A 236 2.35 -1.44 -12.90
CA GLY A 236 1.67 -1.98 -11.73
C GLY A 236 1.72 -1.05 -10.52
N VAL A 237 0.91 -1.31 -9.49
CA VAL A 237 0.86 -0.52 -8.25
C VAL A 237 0.94 -1.43 -7.02
N ILE A 238 1.76 -1.06 -6.04
CA ILE A 238 1.83 -1.68 -4.71
C ILE A 238 1.39 -0.64 -3.69
N ASN A 239 0.20 -0.78 -3.12
CA ASN A 239 -0.34 0.16 -2.14
C ASN A 239 -0.25 -0.39 -0.71
N ILE A 240 0.66 0.14 0.08
CA ILE A 240 0.89 -0.13 1.50
C ILE A 240 -0.11 0.68 2.32
N ILE A 241 -1.16 0.04 2.82
CA ILE A 241 -2.18 0.69 3.64
C ILE A 241 -1.79 0.57 5.10
N LEU A 242 -1.61 1.72 5.75
CA LEU A 242 -1.26 1.82 7.16
C LEU A 242 -2.51 1.69 8.04
N LYS A 243 -2.31 1.24 9.28
CA LYS A 243 -3.38 1.13 10.27
C LYS A 243 -3.91 2.53 10.62
N LYS A 244 -5.24 2.73 10.47
CA LYS A 244 -5.97 3.91 10.93
C LYS A 244 -7.16 3.49 11.77
N GLY A 245 -7.41 4.15 12.90
CA GLY A 245 -8.54 3.84 13.76
C GLY A 245 -9.76 4.69 13.43
N ALA A 246 -10.90 4.07 13.12
CA ALA A 246 -12.18 4.82 13.03
C ALA A 246 -12.87 4.98 14.38
N ASN A 247 -12.42 4.29 15.42
CA ASN A 247 -13.13 4.22 16.69
C ASN A 247 -12.69 5.36 17.63
N ALA A 248 -13.63 5.85 18.42
CA ALA A 248 -13.36 6.85 19.46
C ALA A 248 -12.34 6.31 20.48
N GLY A 249 -11.47 7.21 20.94
CA GLY A 249 -10.43 6.94 21.93
C GLY A 249 -9.04 6.67 21.33
N THR A 250 -8.11 6.35 22.21
CA THR A 250 -6.69 6.13 21.89
C THR A 250 -6.43 4.65 21.60
N ASN A 251 -5.67 4.38 20.55
CA ASN A 251 -5.07 3.07 20.30
C ASN A 251 -3.68 3.24 19.67
N GLY A 252 -2.86 2.20 19.77
CA GLY A 252 -1.53 2.23 19.20
C GLY A 252 -0.81 0.90 19.25
N THR A 253 0.40 0.90 18.73
CA THR A 253 1.28 -0.27 18.73
C THR A 253 2.72 0.20 18.94
N PHE A 254 3.41 -0.49 19.82
CA PHE A 254 4.84 -0.35 20.06
C PHE A 254 5.57 -1.58 19.52
N ASN A 255 6.72 -1.39 18.89
CA ASN A 255 7.50 -2.47 18.29
C ASN A 255 8.99 -2.28 18.54
N LEU A 256 9.66 -3.40 18.77
CA LEU A 256 11.12 -3.50 18.83
C LEU A 256 11.56 -4.72 18.02
N GLY A 257 12.67 -4.57 17.31
CA GLY A 257 13.28 -5.63 16.53
C GLY A 257 14.79 -5.54 16.62
N VAL A 258 15.43 -6.69 16.76
CA VAL A 258 16.88 -6.85 16.65
C VAL A 258 17.17 -8.00 15.72
N GLY A 259 18.30 -7.96 15.05
CA GLY A 259 18.73 -9.03 14.18
C GLY A 259 20.21 -9.01 13.95
N TYR A 260 20.71 -10.14 13.48
CA TYR A 260 22.12 -10.33 13.21
C TYR A 260 22.29 -11.21 11.97
N GLY A 261 23.09 -10.72 11.03
CA GLY A 261 23.58 -11.48 9.88
C GLY A 261 25.10 -11.48 9.91
N LYS A 262 25.73 -10.76 8.98
CA LYS A 262 27.13 -10.36 9.09
C LYS A 262 27.31 -9.20 10.08
N PHE A 263 26.30 -8.33 10.17
CA PHE A 263 26.29 -7.18 11.07
C PHE A 263 24.92 -6.98 11.73
N TYR A 264 24.87 -6.09 12.72
CA TYR A 264 23.68 -5.78 13.49
C TYR A 264 22.55 -5.20 12.61
N LYS A 265 21.32 -5.47 13.05
CA LYS A 265 20.08 -4.87 12.57
C LYS A 265 19.27 -4.49 13.80
N ALA A 266 18.79 -3.27 13.89
CA ALA A 266 17.93 -2.82 14.99
C ALA A 266 16.82 -1.92 14.46
N THR A 267 15.62 -2.12 14.98
CA THR A 267 14.45 -1.35 14.60
C THR A 267 13.57 -1.08 15.80
N GLY A 268 12.98 0.10 15.86
CA GLY A 268 12.00 0.45 16.88
C GLY A 268 10.95 1.37 16.29
N GLY A 269 9.72 1.28 16.78
CA GLY A 269 8.68 2.16 16.28
C GLY A 269 7.44 2.19 17.13
N VAL A 270 6.78 3.33 17.10
CA VAL A 270 5.49 3.57 17.74
C VAL A 270 4.51 4.12 16.72
N THR A 271 3.29 3.62 16.78
CA THR A 271 2.14 4.18 16.06
C THR A 271 1.05 4.49 17.07
N PHE A 272 0.40 5.63 16.91
CA PHE A 272 -0.74 6.02 17.71
C PHE A 272 -1.84 6.62 16.84
N ASN A 273 -3.07 6.47 17.30
CA ASN A 273 -4.26 7.10 16.75
C ASN A 273 -5.17 7.49 17.92
N ASN A 274 -5.65 8.73 17.93
CA ASN A 274 -6.63 9.22 18.87
C ASN A 274 -7.76 9.93 18.11
N ARG A 275 -8.97 9.41 18.25
CA ARG A 275 -10.17 10.08 17.73
C ARG A 275 -10.99 10.65 18.89
N MET A 276 -11.15 11.97 18.91
CA MET A 276 -11.93 12.70 19.90
C MET A 276 -12.93 13.63 19.19
N GLY A 277 -14.21 13.24 19.19
CA GLY A 277 -15.28 14.02 18.56
C GLY A 277 -15.05 14.23 17.06
N LYS A 278 -14.92 15.50 16.65
CA LYS A 278 -14.72 15.92 15.26
C LYS A 278 -13.24 15.94 14.83
N VAL A 279 -12.32 15.49 15.65
CA VAL A 279 -10.89 15.48 15.34
C VAL A 279 -10.33 14.07 15.48
N ASN A 280 -9.51 13.65 14.53
CA ASN A 280 -8.70 12.43 14.60
C ASN A 280 -7.24 12.79 14.40
N ILE A 281 -6.41 12.58 15.41
CA ILE A 281 -4.96 12.79 15.35
C ILE A 281 -4.29 11.43 15.27
N PHE A 282 -3.38 11.26 14.32
CA PHE A 282 -2.66 10.02 14.15
C PHE A 282 -1.21 10.29 13.79
N GLY A 283 -0.34 9.38 14.20
CA GLY A 283 1.07 9.50 13.87
C GLY A 283 1.83 8.21 14.07
N ASN A 284 3.01 8.16 13.48
CA ASN A 284 3.96 7.11 13.71
C ASN A 284 5.39 7.65 13.63
N TYR A 285 6.27 7.03 14.40
CA TYR A 285 7.70 7.26 14.33
C TYR A 285 8.39 5.90 14.31
N ASN A 286 9.30 5.71 13.37
CA ASN A 286 10.11 4.51 13.26
C ASN A 286 11.57 4.89 13.12
N TYR A 287 12.41 4.15 13.83
CA TYR A 287 13.86 4.21 13.76
C TYR A 287 14.40 2.87 13.29
N SER A 288 15.39 2.90 12.40
CA SER A 288 16.11 1.71 11.95
C SER A 288 17.60 2.02 11.90
N ALA A 289 18.39 1.16 12.54
CA ALA A 289 19.85 1.13 12.43
C ALA A 289 20.25 -0.18 11.74
N ASN A 290 20.87 -0.08 10.58
CA ASN A 290 21.21 -1.23 9.75
C ASN A 290 22.63 -1.08 9.23
N LYS A 291 23.48 -2.05 9.54
CA LYS A 291 24.77 -2.20 8.88
C LYS A 291 24.71 -3.41 7.96
N SER A 292 24.97 -3.25 6.67
CA SER A 292 24.88 -4.31 5.67
C SER A 292 26.17 -4.49 4.88
N PHE A 293 26.30 -5.66 4.26
CA PHE A 293 27.45 -6.02 3.43
C PHE A 293 26.99 -6.47 2.04
N ARG A 294 27.70 -6.01 1.02
CA ARG A 294 27.49 -6.41 -0.38
C ARG A 294 28.82 -6.86 -0.96
N THR A 295 28.77 -7.93 -1.75
CA THR A 295 29.86 -8.34 -2.63
C THR A 295 29.39 -8.30 -4.06
N PHE A 296 30.20 -7.70 -4.92
CA PHE A 296 29.97 -7.67 -6.34
C PHE A 296 31.24 -8.08 -7.07
N THR A 297 31.13 -8.97 -8.04
CA THR A 297 32.27 -9.39 -8.85
C THR A 297 31.94 -9.30 -10.32
N THR A 298 32.86 -8.76 -11.10
CA THR A 298 32.79 -8.78 -12.56
C THR A 298 33.95 -9.56 -13.15
N ASP A 299 33.68 -10.27 -14.23
CA ASP A 299 34.71 -10.78 -15.12
C ASP A 299 34.42 -10.21 -16.51
N ARG A 300 35.25 -9.26 -16.97
CA ARG A 300 35.06 -8.55 -18.25
C ARG A 300 36.22 -8.85 -19.19
N ASN A 301 35.91 -9.50 -20.32
CA ASN A 301 36.90 -9.79 -21.35
C ASN A 301 36.85 -8.75 -22.47
N ILE A 302 38.01 -8.25 -22.87
CA ILE A 302 38.16 -7.24 -23.93
C ILE A 302 39.19 -7.73 -24.94
N THR A 303 38.81 -7.76 -26.21
CA THR A 303 39.75 -8.08 -27.31
C THR A 303 40.00 -6.84 -28.17
N TYR A 304 41.26 -6.42 -28.28
CA TYR A 304 41.67 -5.30 -29.12
C TYR A 304 43.03 -5.58 -29.76
N GLN A 305 43.15 -5.44 -31.09
CA GLN A 305 44.39 -5.70 -31.84
C GLN A 305 45.06 -7.05 -31.49
N SER A 306 44.26 -8.12 -31.37
CA SER A 306 44.69 -9.48 -30.96
C SER A 306 45.18 -9.65 -29.52
N LEU A 307 45.22 -8.58 -28.72
CA LEU A 307 45.40 -8.67 -27.27
C LEU A 307 44.05 -9.01 -26.63
N VAL A 308 44.02 -10.10 -25.86
CA VAL A 308 42.89 -10.47 -25.03
C VAL A 308 43.21 -10.06 -23.60
N SER A 309 42.46 -9.11 -23.06
CA SER A 309 42.62 -8.61 -21.70
C SER A 309 41.42 -8.97 -20.83
N ASP A 310 41.70 -9.41 -19.61
CA ASP A 310 40.69 -9.68 -18.59
C ASP A 310 40.75 -8.59 -17.52
N TYR A 311 39.60 -7.95 -17.28
CA TYR A 311 39.38 -6.92 -16.27
C TYR A 311 38.43 -7.50 -15.23
N ASN A 312 38.99 -8.07 -14.16
CA ASN A 312 38.21 -8.76 -13.15
C ASN A 312 38.15 -7.91 -11.88
N SER A 313 36.96 -7.41 -11.55
CA SER A 313 36.74 -6.61 -10.34
C SER A 313 36.15 -7.47 -9.22
N ARG A 314 36.68 -7.29 -8.02
CA ARG A 314 36.05 -7.74 -6.77
C ARG A 314 35.78 -6.53 -5.90
N TYR A 315 34.50 -6.21 -5.78
CA TYR A 315 34.00 -5.06 -5.06
C TYR A 315 33.31 -5.50 -3.76
N TYR A 316 33.71 -4.86 -2.67
CA TYR A 316 33.16 -5.05 -1.34
C TYR A 316 32.59 -3.72 -0.86
N THR A 317 31.39 -3.75 -0.30
CA THR A 317 30.80 -2.57 0.31
C THR A 317 30.22 -2.91 1.67
N THR A 318 30.60 -2.12 2.67
CA THR A 318 29.91 -2.08 3.95
C THR A 318 29.12 -0.78 4.00
N ARG A 319 27.81 -0.88 4.18
CA ARG A 319 26.92 0.27 4.35
C ARG A 319 26.44 0.31 5.79
N GLU A 320 26.52 1.44 6.44
CA GLU A 320 25.88 1.68 7.74
C GLU A 320 24.84 2.78 7.55
N SER A 321 23.60 2.53 7.98
CA SER A 321 22.46 3.41 7.72
C SER A 321 21.61 3.59 8.96
N PHE A 322 21.33 4.85 9.28
CA PHE A 322 20.40 5.27 10.32
C PHE A 322 19.23 5.98 9.66
N ASN A 323 18.04 5.45 9.87
CA ASN A 323 16.84 5.91 9.19
C ASN A 323 15.76 6.29 10.20
N HIS A 324 15.23 7.50 10.04
CA HIS A 324 14.09 8.00 10.79
C HIS A 324 12.93 8.22 9.83
N THR A 325 11.83 7.49 10.00
CA THR A 325 10.61 7.68 9.21
C THR A 325 9.48 8.08 10.13
N PHE A 326 8.89 9.23 9.85
CA PHE A 326 7.85 9.82 10.70
C PHE A 326 6.63 10.24 9.89
N ARG A 327 5.51 10.29 10.58
CA ARG A 327 4.23 10.69 10.05
C ARG A 327 3.42 11.31 11.17
N LEU A 328 2.80 12.46 10.91
CA LEU A 328 1.86 13.11 11.81
C LEU A 328 0.76 13.75 10.98
N GLY A 329 -0.48 13.43 11.29
CA GLY A 329 -1.63 13.95 10.58
C GLY A 329 -2.84 14.16 11.47
N SER A 330 -3.76 14.97 10.98
CA SER A 330 -5.04 15.24 11.62
C SER A 330 -6.15 15.30 10.59
N ASP A 331 -7.25 14.62 10.87
CA ASP A 331 -8.50 14.73 10.12
C ASP A 331 -9.52 15.56 10.92
N PHE A 332 -10.04 16.60 10.30
CA PHE A 332 -11.10 17.46 10.82
C PHE A 332 -12.43 17.12 10.14
N PHE A 333 -13.34 16.52 10.89
CA PHE A 333 -14.70 16.20 10.44
C PHE A 333 -15.58 17.45 10.50
N LEU A 334 -15.50 18.29 9.46
CA LEU A 334 -16.29 19.52 9.32
C LEU A 334 -17.79 19.24 9.47
N SER A 335 -18.24 18.11 8.90
CA SER A 335 -19.56 17.53 9.11
C SER A 335 -19.51 16.01 8.90
N PRO A 336 -20.60 15.24 9.14
CA PRO A 336 -20.61 13.79 8.88
C PRO A 336 -20.29 13.40 7.43
N LYS A 337 -20.38 14.34 6.49
CA LYS A 337 -20.16 14.13 5.05
C LYS A 337 -18.88 14.75 4.52
N HIS A 338 -18.22 15.62 5.30
CA HIS A 338 -17.10 16.43 4.82
C HIS A 338 -15.92 16.35 5.80
N THR A 339 -14.74 16.03 5.27
CA THR A 339 -13.50 15.89 6.03
C THR A 339 -12.40 16.70 5.37
N LEU A 340 -11.63 17.43 6.19
CA LEU A 340 -10.41 18.12 5.81
C LEU A 340 -9.24 17.43 6.53
N GLY A 341 -8.25 16.95 5.80
CA GLY A 341 -7.08 16.28 6.34
C GLY A 341 -5.80 17.10 6.11
N VAL A 342 -4.92 17.11 7.10
CA VAL A 342 -3.55 17.62 6.97
C VAL A 342 -2.59 16.51 7.33
N LEU A 343 -1.53 16.34 6.56
CA LEU A 343 -0.50 15.34 6.82
C LEU A 343 0.89 15.94 6.60
N VAL A 344 1.78 15.69 7.55
CA VAL A 344 3.22 15.81 7.36
C VAL A 344 3.83 14.43 7.51
N ASN A 345 4.67 14.05 6.56
CA ASN A 345 5.44 12.82 6.65
C ASN A 345 6.80 13.01 6.04
N GLY A 346 7.74 12.16 6.44
CA GLY A 346 9.06 12.23 5.84
C GLY A 346 9.99 11.13 6.28
N THR A 347 11.15 11.13 5.64
CA THR A 347 12.27 10.29 6.02
C THR A 347 13.55 11.12 6.07
N ILE A 348 14.35 10.88 7.10
CA ILE A 348 15.72 11.38 7.22
C ILE A 348 16.62 10.15 7.32
N ASN A 349 17.60 10.09 6.43
CA ASN A 349 18.54 8.98 6.34
C ASN A 349 19.97 9.51 6.34
N ASN A 350 20.80 8.92 7.20
CA ASN A 350 22.24 9.10 7.17
C ASN A 350 22.86 7.75 6.89
N SER A 351 23.59 7.66 5.78
CA SER A 351 24.30 6.46 5.39
C SER A 351 25.78 6.74 5.18
N THR A 352 26.63 5.83 5.65
CA THR A 352 28.06 5.79 5.32
C THR A 352 28.35 4.51 4.55
N TYR A 353 29.22 4.61 3.56
CA TYR A 353 29.65 3.49 2.74
C TYR A 353 31.17 3.43 2.78
N GLN A 354 31.69 2.25 3.09
CA GLN A 354 33.07 1.88 2.88
C GLN A 354 33.11 0.96 1.66
N LYS A 355 33.89 1.35 0.66
CA LYS A 355 33.93 0.71 -0.65
C LYS A 355 35.36 0.31 -0.96
N ASP A 356 35.57 -0.97 -1.20
CA ASP A 356 36.86 -1.51 -1.61
C ASP A 356 36.70 -2.23 -2.94
N ASN A 357 37.40 -1.78 -3.98
CA ASN A 357 37.44 -2.42 -5.29
C ASN A 357 38.85 -2.95 -5.55
N PHE A 358 38.94 -4.21 -5.95
CA PHE A 358 40.17 -4.83 -6.42
C PHE A 358 39.99 -5.20 -7.88
N LEU A 359 40.56 -4.41 -8.78
CA LEU A 359 40.56 -4.69 -10.21
C LEU A 359 41.87 -5.36 -10.58
N SER A 360 41.82 -6.63 -10.99
CA SER A 360 42.97 -7.35 -11.54
C SER A 360 42.91 -7.34 -13.06
N ILE A 361 44.02 -6.94 -13.68
CA ILE A 361 44.19 -6.89 -15.13
C ILE A 361 45.13 -8.02 -15.55
N SER A 362 44.71 -8.82 -16.51
CA SER A 362 45.56 -9.83 -17.15
C SER A 362 45.55 -9.65 -18.66
N ASN A 363 46.67 -9.93 -19.30
CA ASN A 363 46.86 -9.83 -20.76
C ASN A 363 47.31 -11.18 -21.29
N ASN A 364 46.55 -11.75 -22.23
CA ASN A 364 46.76 -13.09 -22.79
C ASN A 364 46.96 -14.15 -21.71
N GLY A 365 46.14 -14.10 -20.65
CA GLY A 365 46.19 -15.01 -19.51
C GLY A 365 47.34 -14.79 -18.53
N ARG A 366 48.18 -13.76 -18.74
CA ARG A 366 49.26 -13.39 -17.80
C ARG A 366 48.83 -12.22 -16.94
N PHE A 367 48.98 -12.35 -15.62
CA PHE A 367 48.71 -11.27 -14.68
C PHE A 367 49.64 -10.08 -14.94
N ASP A 368 49.05 -8.90 -15.12
CA ASP A 368 49.75 -7.67 -15.50
C ASP A 368 49.83 -6.69 -14.32
N SER A 369 48.67 -6.32 -13.78
CA SER A 369 48.57 -5.28 -12.77
C SER A 369 47.29 -5.40 -11.93
N THR A 370 47.29 -4.69 -10.80
CA THR A 370 46.11 -4.49 -9.96
C THR A 370 45.91 -3.01 -9.69
N ILE A 371 44.65 -2.58 -9.75
CA ILE A 371 44.20 -1.29 -9.23
C ILE A 371 43.36 -1.55 -7.99
N VAL A 372 43.79 -0.98 -6.87
CA VAL A 372 43.01 -1.01 -5.62
C VAL A 372 42.35 0.35 -5.47
N THR A 373 41.03 0.38 -5.42
CA THR A 373 40.27 1.61 -5.16
C THR A 373 39.61 1.53 -3.79
N MET A 374 39.92 2.48 -2.92
CA MET A 374 39.27 2.63 -1.62
C MET A 374 38.46 3.91 -1.62
N ALA A 375 37.19 3.84 -1.23
CA ALA A 375 36.35 5.03 -1.15
C ALA A 375 35.49 5.05 0.11
N ASN A 376 35.32 6.25 0.65
CA ASN A 376 34.38 6.53 1.73
C ASN A 376 33.33 7.51 1.22
N LEU A 377 32.07 7.08 1.21
CA LEU A 377 30.93 7.92 0.84
C LEU A 377 30.07 8.18 2.08
N LYS A 378 29.87 9.46 2.40
CA LYS A 378 28.87 9.91 3.37
C LYS A 378 27.67 10.47 2.61
N ARG A 379 26.49 9.92 2.86
CA ARG A 379 25.24 10.34 2.24
C ARG A 379 24.23 10.76 3.30
N ASN A 380 23.77 11.99 3.22
CA ASN A 380 22.63 12.49 3.96
C ASN A 380 21.47 12.66 2.97
N LEU A 381 20.29 12.21 3.37
CA LEU A 381 19.08 12.30 2.58
C LEU A 381 17.93 12.74 3.48
N SER A 382 17.16 13.72 3.01
CA SER A 382 15.88 14.08 3.61
C SER A 382 14.80 14.13 2.54
N ASN A 383 13.62 13.63 2.89
CA ASN A 383 12.46 13.66 2.02
C ASN A 383 11.25 14.06 2.87
N LEU A 384 10.74 15.27 2.67
CA LEU A 384 9.65 15.85 3.46
C LEU A 384 8.42 16.09 2.58
N ASN A 385 7.27 15.68 3.08
CA ASN A 385 5.98 15.80 2.41
C ASN A 385 4.99 16.57 3.27
N TYR A 386 4.30 17.49 2.63
CA TYR A 386 3.23 18.28 3.21
C TYR A 386 1.99 18.08 2.34
N ASP A 387 0.90 17.65 2.95
CA ASP A 387 -0.35 17.38 2.24
C ASP A 387 -1.53 18.07 2.92
N VAL A 388 -2.41 18.61 2.10
CA VAL A 388 -3.76 19.04 2.49
C VAL A 388 -4.75 18.35 1.57
N ASN A 389 -5.77 17.72 2.14
CA ASN A 389 -6.80 17.04 1.37
C ASN A 389 -8.19 17.35 1.88
N TYR A 390 -9.16 17.31 0.97
CA TYR A 390 -10.57 17.45 1.25
C TYR A 390 -11.32 16.27 0.63
N SER A 391 -12.29 15.73 1.37
CA SER A 391 -13.21 14.71 0.87
C SER A 391 -14.63 15.02 1.34
N GLY A 392 -15.55 15.18 0.41
CA GLY A 392 -16.95 15.51 0.66
C GLY A 392 -17.95 14.61 -0.08
N LYS A 393 -19.03 14.21 0.60
CA LYS A 393 -20.25 13.70 -0.04
C LYS A 393 -21.21 14.87 -0.28
N LEU A 394 -21.42 15.23 -1.53
CA LEU A 394 -22.17 16.43 -1.93
C LEU A 394 -23.70 16.26 -1.79
N ASP A 395 -24.20 15.03 -1.90
CA ASP A 395 -25.61 14.73 -1.78
C ASP A 395 -25.88 13.37 -1.10
N THR A 396 -27.14 12.96 -1.04
CA THR A 396 -27.57 11.64 -0.56
C THR A 396 -27.56 10.58 -1.67
N LEU A 397 -27.49 10.99 -2.94
CA LEU A 397 -27.45 10.10 -4.10
C LEU A 397 -26.08 9.45 -4.31
N GLY A 398 -25.05 9.96 -3.63
CA GLY A 398 -23.70 9.39 -3.58
C GLY A 398 -22.67 10.19 -4.39
N GLN A 399 -22.96 11.44 -4.74
CA GLN A 399 -21.98 12.33 -5.36
C GLN A 399 -20.84 12.62 -4.39
N THR A 400 -19.61 12.55 -4.87
CA THR A 400 -18.42 12.85 -4.07
C THR A 400 -17.47 13.77 -4.79
N LEU A 401 -16.80 14.62 -4.02
CA LEU A 401 -15.71 15.47 -4.47
C LEU A 401 -14.51 15.25 -3.55
N SER A 402 -13.34 15.04 -4.13
CA SER A 402 -12.07 15.12 -3.41
C SER A 402 -11.13 16.12 -4.09
N ALA A 403 -10.37 16.82 -3.27
CA ALA A 403 -9.38 17.79 -3.72
C ALA A 403 -8.12 17.67 -2.87
N ASP A 404 -6.97 17.80 -3.51
CA ASP A 404 -5.70 17.39 -2.96
C ASP A 404 -4.61 18.35 -3.38
N LEU A 405 -3.84 18.84 -2.40
CA LEU A 405 -2.65 19.66 -2.58
C LEU A 405 -1.49 18.99 -1.87
N SER A 406 -0.37 18.82 -2.58
CA SER A 406 0.84 18.25 -2.01
C SER A 406 2.08 19.02 -2.45
N PHE A 407 3.01 19.17 -1.50
CA PHE A 407 4.35 19.67 -1.73
C PHE A 407 5.36 18.68 -1.15
N ASN A 408 6.36 18.34 -1.96
CA ASN A 408 7.47 17.51 -1.55
C ASN A 408 8.79 18.26 -1.76
N HIS A 409 9.65 18.19 -0.75
CA HIS A 409 11.03 18.58 -0.83
C HIS A 409 11.93 17.37 -0.58
N PHE A 410 12.74 17.04 -1.57
CA PHE A 410 13.78 16.02 -1.50
C PHE A 410 15.14 16.69 -1.54
N ASP A 411 15.99 16.37 -0.59
CA ASP A 411 17.37 16.82 -0.53
C ASP A 411 18.29 15.63 -0.30
N ARG A 412 19.37 15.58 -1.07
CA ARG A 412 20.43 14.58 -0.90
C ARG A 412 21.78 15.23 -1.08
N LYS A 413 22.64 15.05 -0.09
CA LYS A 413 24.07 15.35 -0.17
C LYS A 413 24.88 14.07 -0.12
N SER A 414 25.75 13.85 -1.10
CA SER A 414 26.68 12.74 -1.14
C SER A 414 28.10 13.28 -1.29
N ASP A 415 28.94 12.98 -0.31
CA ASP A 415 30.35 13.36 -0.28
C ASP A 415 31.18 12.08 -0.35
N GLU A 416 31.88 11.87 -1.46
CA GLU A 416 32.72 10.70 -1.68
C GLU A 416 34.17 11.09 -1.93
N TYR A 417 35.08 10.40 -1.25
CA TYR A 417 36.53 10.55 -1.42
C TYR A 417 37.11 9.20 -1.83
N ILE A 418 37.92 9.20 -2.88
CA ILE A 418 38.37 8.01 -3.59
C ILE A 418 39.90 8.04 -3.66
N GLY A 419 40.54 6.93 -3.29
CA GLY A 419 41.98 6.70 -3.50
C GLY A 419 42.19 5.51 -4.42
N ASN A 420 42.91 5.71 -5.52
CA ASN A 420 43.29 4.65 -6.47
C ASN A 420 44.80 4.38 -6.37
N TYR A 421 45.16 3.13 -6.13
CA TYR A 421 46.53 2.64 -5.97
C TYR A 421 46.89 1.69 -7.10
N PHE A 422 48.05 1.89 -7.73
CA PHE A 422 48.43 1.27 -9.00
C PHE A 422 49.65 0.36 -8.84
N ASN A 423 49.45 -0.96 -8.85
CA ASN A 423 50.51 -1.94 -8.59
C ASN A 423 50.71 -2.86 -9.80
N LYS A 424 51.96 -3.15 -10.16
CA LYS A 424 52.31 -4.20 -11.13
C LYS A 424 52.13 -5.59 -10.52
N ALA A 425 52.24 -6.62 -11.36
CA ALA A 425 52.33 -8.00 -10.93
C ALA A 425 53.46 -8.27 -9.91
N SER A 426 54.57 -7.53 -9.98
CA SER A 426 55.68 -7.61 -9.02
C SER A 426 55.38 -6.98 -7.65
N GLY A 427 54.27 -6.25 -7.52
CA GLY A 427 53.94 -5.44 -6.35
C GLY A 427 54.52 -4.02 -6.38
N GLU A 428 55.34 -3.69 -7.39
CA GLU A 428 55.87 -2.33 -7.57
C GLU A 428 54.76 -1.34 -7.98
N VAL A 429 54.81 -0.14 -7.42
CA VAL A 429 53.93 0.95 -7.83
C VAL A 429 54.37 1.47 -9.20
N TYR A 430 53.49 1.46 -10.20
CA TYR A 430 53.82 1.94 -11.56
C TYR A 430 53.28 3.32 -11.90
N ARG A 431 52.44 3.89 -11.02
CA ARG A 431 51.87 5.22 -11.17
C ARG A 431 51.60 5.84 -9.79
N PRO A 432 51.76 7.16 -9.61
CA PRO A 432 51.37 7.81 -8.36
C PRO A 432 49.92 7.54 -7.98
N THR A 433 49.65 7.41 -6.69
CA THR A 433 48.29 7.30 -6.14
C THR A 433 47.43 8.46 -6.60
N LEU A 434 46.21 8.15 -7.05
CA LEU A 434 45.25 9.16 -7.50
C LEU A 434 44.14 9.31 -6.47
N PHE A 435 44.15 10.44 -5.76
CA PHE A 435 43.07 10.85 -4.88
C PHE A 435 42.07 11.73 -5.63
N GLN A 436 40.79 11.48 -5.45
CA GLN A 436 39.69 12.20 -6.10
C GLN A 436 38.56 12.48 -5.12
N GLN A 437 37.81 13.56 -5.38
CA GLN A 437 36.55 13.83 -4.73
C GLN A 437 35.39 13.73 -5.72
N ASN A 438 34.23 13.35 -5.20
CA ASN A 438 32.95 13.36 -5.89
C ASN A 438 31.89 13.89 -4.92
N LEU A 439 31.49 15.14 -5.10
CA LEU A 439 30.43 15.78 -4.32
C LEU A 439 29.21 15.96 -5.22
N SER A 440 28.07 15.37 -4.83
CA SER A 440 26.87 15.36 -5.68
C SER A 440 25.61 15.75 -4.91
N PRO A 441 25.44 17.03 -4.54
CA PRO A 441 24.20 17.52 -3.97
C PRO A 441 23.06 17.50 -5.01
N SER A 442 21.85 17.27 -4.54
CA SER A 442 20.65 17.19 -5.36
C SER A 442 19.46 17.66 -4.55
N ALA A 443 18.73 18.63 -5.09
CA ALA A 443 17.49 19.13 -4.53
C ALA A 443 16.37 18.95 -5.56
N ILE A 444 15.22 18.45 -5.11
CA ILE A 444 14.05 18.26 -5.96
C ILE A 444 12.82 18.77 -5.21
N ASN A 445 12.09 19.67 -5.86
CA ASN A 445 10.81 20.18 -5.38
C ASN A 445 9.70 19.68 -6.30
N ILE A 446 8.62 19.17 -5.70
CA ILE A 446 7.47 18.63 -6.45
C ILE A 446 6.19 19.22 -5.87
N TRP A 447 5.37 19.80 -6.74
CA TRP A 447 4.05 20.33 -6.40
C TRP A 447 2.98 19.58 -7.19
N ALA A 448 1.84 19.25 -6.57
CA ALA A 448 0.63 18.97 -7.33
C ALA A 448 -0.67 19.40 -6.68
N ALA A 449 -1.62 19.59 -7.59
CA ALA A 449 -3.03 19.66 -7.32
C ALA A 449 -3.78 18.53 -8.05
N LYS A 450 -4.77 17.93 -7.40
CA LYS A 450 -5.74 17.02 -8.03
C LYS A 450 -7.13 17.33 -7.54
N VAL A 451 -8.10 17.17 -8.43
CA VAL A 451 -9.52 17.22 -8.09
C VAL A 451 -10.21 16.05 -8.78
N ASP A 452 -10.88 15.21 -7.99
CA ASP A 452 -11.70 14.10 -8.49
C ASP A 452 -13.17 14.36 -8.15
N TYR A 453 -14.03 14.18 -9.14
CA TYR A 453 -15.48 14.24 -8.99
C TYR A 453 -16.10 12.90 -9.40
N THR A 454 -17.05 12.43 -8.62
CA THR A 454 -17.77 11.18 -8.87
C THR A 454 -19.25 11.44 -8.82
N LYS A 455 -19.95 11.05 -9.90
CA LYS A 455 -21.38 11.21 -10.07
C LYS A 455 -22.05 9.87 -10.35
N PRO A 456 -22.87 9.35 -9.43
CA PRO A 456 -23.82 8.29 -9.73
C PRO A 456 -24.83 8.79 -10.77
N LEU A 457 -24.88 8.15 -11.94
CA LEU A 457 -25.84 8.46 -13.00
C LEU A 457 -27.13 7.64 -12.84
N SER A 458 -27.01 6.45 -12.23
CA SER A 458 -28.12 5.60 -11.83
C SER A 458 -27.68 4.69 -10.67
N LYS A 459 -28.55 3.78 -10.21
CA LYS A 459 -28.18 2.76 -9.20
C LYS A 459 -27.03 1.84 -9.67
N ASN A 460 -26.86 1.70 -10.99
CA ASN A 460 -25.91 0.76 -11.59
C ASN A 460 -24.81 1.43 -12.41
N SER A 461 -24.88 2.74 -12.61
CA SER A 461 -23.96 3.50 -13.46
C SER A 461 -23.34 4.69 -12.71
N GLN A 462 -22.05 4.88 -12.89
CA GLN A 462 -21.28 5.94 -12.25
C GLN A 462 -20.27 6.52 -13.24
N LEU A 463 -20.14 7.84 -13.23
CA LEU A 463 -19.12 8.58 -13.95
C LEU A 463 -18.14 9.18 -12.93
N GLU A 464 -16.85 8.96 -13.15
CA GLU A 464 -15.76 9.61 -12.44
C GLU A 464 -14.99 10.48 -13.42
N THR A 465 -14.66 11.70 -13.02
CA THR A 465 -13.85 12.63 -13.80
C THR A 465 -12.82 13.28 -12.89
N GLY A 466 -11.65 13.61 -13.40
CA GLY A 466 -10.67 14.33 -12.60
C GLY A 466 -9.67 15.11 -13.42
N LEU A 467 -9.06 16.08 -12.74
CA LEU A 467 -7.99 16.94 -13.24
C LEU A 467 -6.79 16.80 -12.32
N LYS A 468 -5.59 16.78 -12.89
CA LYS A 468 -4.33 16.78 -12.15
C LYS A 468 -3.35 17.75 -12.81
N TYR A 469 -2.63 18.49 -11.98
CA TYR A 469 -1.47 19.28 -12.35
C TYR A 469 -0.30 18.87 -11.46
N SER A 470 0.87 18.65 -12.04
CA SER A 470 2.14 18.45 -11.33
C SER A 470 3.24 19.30 -11.94
N HIS A 471 4.11 19.83 -11.07
CA HIS A 471 5.29 20.60 -11.43
C HIS A 471 6.49 20.08 -10.65
N VAL A 472 7.62 19.95 -11.32
CA VAL A 472 8.87 19.44 -10.76
C VAL A 472 9.99 20.39 -11.12
N GLU A 473 10.82 20.70 -10.13
CA GLU A 473 12.09 21.38 -10.29
C GLU A 473 13.17 20.53 -9.65
N SER A 474 14.25 20.29 -10.37
CA SER A 474 15.40 19.53 -9.88
C SER A 474 16.68 20.26 -10.24
N ASP A 475 17.48 20.52 -9.20
CA ASP A 475 18.82 21.04 -9.31
C ASP A 475 19.80 19.97 -8.86
N ASN A 476 20.71 19.59 -9.75
CA ASN A 476 21.76 18.63 -9.46
C ASN A 476 23.10 19.23 -9.80
N ASP A 477 24.03 19.15 -8.86
CA ASP A 477 25.42 19.51 -9.11
C ASP A 477 26.30 18.28 -8.99
N LEU A 478 27.39 18.28 -9.75
CA LEU A 478 28.51 17.36 -9.62
C LEU A 478 29.79 18.17 -9.55
N ILE A 479 30.48 18.07 -8.42
CA ILE A 479 31.82 18.61 -8.23
C ILE A 479 32.77 17.43 -8.14
N PHE A 480 33.54 17.23 -9.20
CA PHE A 480 34.49 16.13 -9.33
C PHE A 480 35.88 16.67 -9.59
N GLY A 481 36.90 16.04 -9.01
CA GLY A 481 38.27 16.30 -9.44
C GLY A 481 39.35 15.74 -8.51
N PRO A 482 40.62 15.84 -8.95
CA PRO A 482 41.74 15.23 -8.24
C PRO A 482 42.22 16.09 -7.07
N GLN A 483 42.96 15.47 -6.17
CA GLN A 483 43.81 16.18 -5.22
C GLN A 483 45.12 16.60 -5.88
N VAL A 484 45.42 17.90 -5.85
CA VAL A 484 46.67 18.50 -6.36
C VAL A 484 47.31 19.26 -5.20
N ASN A 485 48.58 18.97 -4.91
CA ASN A 485 49.34 19.60 -3.79
C ASN A 485 48.60 19.54 -2.44
N GLY A 486 47.91 18.44 -2.14
CA GLY A 486 47.18 18.24 -0.90
C GLY A 486 45.78 18.86 -0.84
N ALA A 487 45.36 19.65 -1.84
CA ALA A 487 44.03 20.23 -1.94
C ALA A 487 43.22 19.62 -3.09
N TYR A 488 41.94 19.34 -2.88
CA TYR A 488 41.06 18.92 -3.97
C TYR A 488 40.76 20.08 -4.90
N THR A 489 40.87 19.82 -6.20
CA THR A 489 40.63 20.79 -7.27
C THR A 489 39.46 20.34 -8.13
N VAL A 490 38.69 21.28 -8.66
CA VAL A 490 37.56 20.98 -9.55
C VAL A 490 38.08 20.71 -10.96
N ASP A 491 37.68 19.57 -11.54
CA ASP A 491 37.91 19.26 -12.95
C ASP A 491 36.66 19.64 -13.77
N PRO A 492 36.71 20.70 -14.58
CA PRO A 492 35.55 21.19 -15.34
C PRO A 492 35.07 20.21 -16.42
N ARG A 493 35.86 19.18 -16.77
CA ARG A 493 35.45 18.13 -17.72
C ARG A 493 34.46 17.16 -17.13
N PHE A 494 34.48 17.00 -15.80
CA PHE A 494 33.62 16.06 -15.06
C PHE A 494 32.71 16.76 -14.07
N SER A 495 32.81 18.10 -13.94
CA SER A 495 31.99 18.90 -13.04
C SER A 495 30.98 19.74 -13.82
N SER A 496 29.72 19.70 -13.39
CA SER A 496 28.65 20.48 -14.00
C SER A 496 27.46 20.62 -13.05
N SER A 497 26.60 21.59 -13.35
CA SER A 497 25.23 21.66 -12.85
C SER A 497 24.24 21.24 -13.94
N PHE A 498 23.11 20.69 -13.53
CA PHE A 498 22.00 20.28 -14.37
C PHE A 498 20.68 20.68 -13.70
N ALA A 499 20.02 21.67 -14.29
CA ALA A 499 18.71 22.15 -13.89
C ALA A 499 17.64 21.51 -14.79
N TYR A 500 16.64 20.92 -14.18
CA TYR A 500 15.53 20.25 -14.85
C TYR A 500 14.20 20.78 -14.33
N SER A 501 13.28 21.08 -15.26
CA SER A 501 11.91 21.45 -14.94
C SER A 501 10.94 20.64 -15.78
N GLU A 502 9.85 20.19 -15.17
CA GLU A 502 8.79 19.46 -15.86
C GLU A 502 7.42 19.80 -15.29
N ASN A 503 6.48 20.05 -16.20
CA ASN A 503 5.07 20.14 -15.87
C ASN A 503 4.27 19.05 -16.59
N ILE A 504 3.35 18.43 -15.86
CA ILE A 504 2.41 17.45 -16.41
C ILE A 504 0.98 17.91 -16.12
N ASN A 505 0.20 18.09 -17.19
CA ASN A 505 -1.22 18.43 -17.13
C ASN A 505 -2.02 17.18 -17.51
N ALA A 506 -2.99 16.77 -16.68
CA ALA A 506 -3.78 15.59 -16.98
C ALA A 506 -5.28 15.78 -16.71
N ALA A 507 -6.09 15.15 -17.56
CA ALA A 507 -7.53 15.05 -17.40
C ALA A 507 -7.99 13.61 -17.69
N TYR A 508 -8.98 13.13 -16.96
CA TYR A 508 -9.52 11.79 -17.18
C TYR A 508 -11.04 11.71 -16.98
N ALA A 509 -11.63 10.72 -17.64
CA ALA A 509 -12.99 10.28 -17.41
C ALA A 509 -13.04 8.75 -17.33
N LEU A 510 -13.87 8.22 -16.44
CA LEU A 510 -14.08 6.80 -16.20
C LEU A 510 -15.56 6.53 -16.00
N PHE A 511 -16.13 5.70 -16.87
CA PHE A 511 -17.52 5.26 -16.80
C PHE A 511 -17.57 3.80 -16.34
N ASN A 512 -18.36 3.55 -15.30
CA ASN A 512 -18.64 2.23 -14.78
C ASN A 512 -20.13 1.96 -14.88
N THR A 513 -20.53 0.80 -15.43
CA THR A 513 -21.93 0.37 -15.44
C THR A 513 -22.08 -1.12 -15.19
N SER A 514 -23.17 -1.52 -14.55
CA SER A 514 -23.49 -2.92 -14.28
C SER A 514 -24.86 -3.28 -14.86
N VAL A 515 -24.92 -4.37 -15.62
CA VAL A 515 -26.14 -4.91 -16.24
C VAL A 515 -26.22 -6.40 -15.91
N THR A 516 -27.07 -6.74 -14.94
CA THR A 516 -27.26 -8.12 -14.46
C THR A 516 -25.95 -8.78 -14.02
N LYS A 517 -25.40 -9.71 -14.82
CA LYS A 517 -24.15 -10.44 -14.54
C LYS A 517 -22.91 -9.73 -15.08
N TRP A 518 -23.10 -8.69 -15.88
CA TRP A 518 -22.03 -7.98 -16.57
C TRP A 518 -21.71 -6.67 -15.86
N LYS A 519 -20.43 -6.34 -15.75
CA LYS A 519 -19.97 -5.02 -15.37
C LYS A 519 -18.96 -4.53 -16.40
N PHE A 520 -19.19 -3.33 -16.91
CA PHE A 520 -18.37 -2.68 -17.91
C PHE A 520 -17.68 -1.47 -17.27
N THR A 521 -16.41 -1.30 -17.59
CA THR A 521 -15.63 -0.12 -17.24
C THR A 521 -14.94 0.38 -18.49
N ALA A 522 -15.09 1.66 -18.80
CA ALA A 522 -14.39 2.33 -19.90
C ALA A 522 -13.81 3.65 -19.38
N GLY A 523 -12.54 3.91 -19.64
CA GLY A 523 -11.86 5.11 -19.19
C GLY A 523 -10.90 5.63 -20.25
N LEU A 524 -10.70 6.94 -20.22
CA LEU A 524 -9.72 7.63 -21.05
C LEU A 524 -9.06 8.71 -20.22
N ARG A 525 -7.74 8.79 -20.33
CA ARG A 525 -6.93 9.84 -19.76
C ARG A 525 -6.07 10.48 -20.84
N VAL A 526 -5.94 11.80 -20.78
CA VAL A 526 -5.01 12.58 -21.60
C VAL A 526 -3.98 13.22 -20.68
N GLU A 527 -2.71 13.14 -21.05
CA GLU A 527 -1.63 13.83 -20.34
C GLU A 527 -0.79 14.63 -21.33
N GLN A 528 -0.49 15.88 -20.99
CA GLN A 528 0.50 16.70 -21.67
C GLN A 528 1.73 16.84 -20.76
N THR A 529 2.90 16.52 -21.28
CA THR A 529 4.18 16.70 -20.60
C THR A 529 5.00 17.76 -21.30
N ILE A 530 5.49 18.74 -20.55
CA ILE A 530 6.46 19.73 -21.02
C ILE A 530 7.66 19.66 -20.08
N ALA A 531 8.85 19.43 -20.64
CA ALA A 531 10.07 19.28 -19.86
C ALA A 531 11.23 20.04 -20.50
N THR A 532 12.05 20.67 -19.67
CA THR A 532 13.29 21.32 -20.08
C THR A 532 14.45 20.87 -19.19
N GLY A 533 15.60 20.60 -19.80
CA GLY A 533 16.84 20.32 -19.11
C GLY A 533 17.93 21.26 -19.62
N THR A 534 18.69 21.85 -18.70
CA THR A 534 19.77 22.79 -19.00
C THR A 534 21.03 22.40 -18.23
N SER A 535 22.16 22.31 -18.90
CA SER A 535 23.47 22.09 -18.29
C SER A 535 24.44 23.22 -18.62
N VAL A 536 25.23 23.66 -17.63
CA VAL A 536 26.13 24.81 -17.79
C VAL A 536 27.37 24.46 -18.61
N ASN A 537 27.99 23.31 -18.36
CA ASN A 537 29.26 22.93 -19.00
C ASN A 537 29.12 21.86 -20.10
N ILE A 538 27.98 21.16 -20.15
CA ILE A 538 27.70 20.11 -21.14
C ILE A 538 26.63 20.63 -22.09
N LYS A 539 26.92 20.77 -23.39
CA LYS A 539 25.98 21.29 -24.42
C LYS A 539 24.84 20.30 -24.74
N ASN A 540 24.05 19.91 -23.74
CA ASN A 540 22.97 18.92 -23.83
C ASN A 540 21.63 19.48 -23.32
N ASN A 541 21.34 20.73 -23.66
CA ASN A 541 20.03 21.34 -23.35
C ASN A 541 18.95 20.70 -24.21
N PHE A 542 17.78 20.41 -23.62
CA PHE A 542 16.65 19.87 -24.37
C PHE A 542 15.33 20.49 -23.94
N LYS A 543 14.36 20.45 -24.85
CA LYS A 543 12.96 20.75 -24.59
C LYS A 543 12.10 19.64 -25.19
N LYS A 544 11.24 19.04 -24.36
CA LYS A 544 10.27 18.02 -24.77
C LYS A 544 8.86 18.56 -24.53
N ASN A 545 7.97 18.35 -25.49
CA ASN A 545 6.55 18.68 -25.39
C ASN A 545 5.75 17.61 -26.14
N TYR A 546 4.95 16.83 -25.42
CA TYR A 546 4.18 15.74 -26.00
C TYR A 546 2.86 15.53 -25.25
N THR A 547 1.86 15.05 -25.97
CA THR A 547 0.53 14.73 -25.45
C THR A 547 0.19 13.28 -25.77
N ASP A 548 -0.19 12.52 -24.76
CA ASP A 548 -0.49 11.10 -24.87
C ASP A 548 -1.91 10.77 -24.41
N LEU A 549 -2.44 9.67 -24.95
CA LEU A 549 -3.74 9.10 -24.58
C LEU A 549 -3.56 7.72 -23.93
N PHE A 550 -4.23 7.54 -22.80
CA PHE A 550 -4.21 6.32 -21.99
C PHE A 550 -5.63 5.74 -21.88
N PRO A 551 -6.08 5.00 -22.90
CA PRO A 551 -7.36 4.30 -22.85
C PRO A 551 -7.29 3.09 -21.90
N GLN A 552 -8.43 2.81 -21.28
CA GLN A 552 -8.64 1.62 -20.47
C GLN A 552 -10.05 1.07 -20.69
N ALA A 553 -10.17 -0.25 -20.75
CA ALA A 553 -11.46 -0.92 -20.75
C ALA A 553 -11.41 -2.21 -19.94
N SER A 554 -12.51 -2.58 -19.30
CA SER A 554 -12.67 -3.92 -18.75
C SER A 554 -14.12 -4.40 -18.78
N ILE A 555 -14.27 -5.71 -18.94
CA ILE A 555 -15.55 -6.42 -18.93
C ILE A 555 -15.45 -7.52 -17.88
N LYS A 556 -16.30 -7.45 -16.87
CA LYS A 556 -16.44 -8.46 -15.83
C LYS A 556 -17.74 -9.22 -16.04
N TYR A 557 -17.66 -10.54 -16.11
CA TYR A 557 -18.79 -11.45 -16.19
C TYR A 557 -18.86 -12.33 -14.94
N THR A 558 -19.94 -12.20 -14.17
CA THR A 558 -20.20 -13.01 -12.98
C THR A 558 -21.14 -14.16 -13.38
N GLN A 559 -20.59 -15.29 -13.80
CA GLN A 559 -21.38 -16.44 -14.28
C GLN A 559 -22.31 -16.98 -13.17
N ASN A 560 -21.75 -17.13 -11.96
CA ASN A 560 -22.44 -17.54 -10.73
C ASN A 560 -21.62 -17.10 -9.49
N GLU A 561 -22.09 -17.41 -8.29
CA GLU A 561 -21.43 -17.06 -7.02
C GLU A 561 -19.98 -17.57 -6.90
N LYS A 562 -19.63 -18.62 -7.64
CA LYS A 562 -18.31 -19.26 -7.60
C LYS A 562 -17.41 -18.84 -8.75
N ASN A 563 -17.91 -18.24 -9.83
CA ASN A 563 -17.14 -18.02 -11.05
C ASN A 563 -17.32 -16.60 -11.57
N THR A 564 -16.20 -15.89 -11.63
CA THR A 564 -16.12 -14.55 -12.20
C THR A 564 -15.00 -14.51 -13.23
N PHE A 565 -15.27 -13.96 -14.41
CA PHE A 565 -14.30 -13.72 -15.46
C PHE A 565 -14.13 -12.22 -15.66
N THR A 566 -12.91 -11.76 -15.90
CA THR A 566 -12.60 -10.35 -16.18
C THR A 566 -11.65 -10.26 -17.36
N LEU A 567 -12.04 -9.59 -18.43
CA LEU A 567 -11.16 -9.18 -19.52
C LEU A 567 -10.81 -7.70 -19.32
N SER A 568 -9.53 -7.34 -19.35
CA SER A 568 -9.08 -5.95 -19.18
C SER A 568 -7.98 -5.58 -20.16
N PHE A 569 -8.05 -4.33 -20.64
CA PHE A 569 -7.03 -3.69 -21.47
C PHE A 569 -6.62 -2.35 -20.84
N ASN A 570 -5.32 -2.07 -20.84
CA ASN A 570 -4.77 -0.77 -20.43
C ASN A 570 -3.51 -0.41 -21.21
N ARG A 571 -3.32 0.89 -21.45
CA ARG A 571 -2.05 1.48 -21.89
C ARG A 571 -1.44 2.29 -20.75
N SER A 572 -0.15 2.10 -20.49
CA SER A 572 0.63 2.83 -19.47
C SER A 572 1.90 3.42 -20.07
N ILE A 573 2.50 4.39 -19.37
CA ILE A 573 3.77 5.05 -19.72
C ILE A 573 4.77 4.83 -18.58
N PHE A 574 6.06 4.76 -18.93
CA PHE A 574 7.16 4.74 -17.98
C PHE A 574 8.15 5.84 -18.35
N ARG A 575 8.05 6.98 -17.65
CA ARG A 575 8.92 8.14 -17.86
C ARG A 575 10.31 7.95 -17.22
N PRO A 576 11.39 8.40 -17.89
CA PRO A 576 12.75 8.34 -17.37
C PRO A 576 12.88 8.90 -15.96
N LEU A 577 13.66 8.24 -15.10
CA LEU A 577 14.02 8.81 -13.80
C LEU A 577 14.85 10.08 -14.02
N TYR A 578 14.84 11.02 -13.07
CA TYR A 578 15.60 12.27 -13.20
C TYR A 578 17.12 12.02 -13.29
N GLU A 579 17.60 10.91 -12.73
CA GLU A 579 19.00 10.47 -12.89
C GLU A 579 19.30 9.89 -14.28
N ASP A 580 18.34 9.21 -14.89
CA ASP A 580 18.54 8.55 -16.19
C ASP A 580 18.64 9.56 -17.32
N ILE A 581 18.25 10.82 -17.08
CA ILE A 581 18.40 11.95 -18.01
C ILE A 581 19.56 12.87 -17.64
N ASN A 582 20.15 12.71 -16.45
CA ASN A 582 21.25 13.55 -15.99
C ASN A 582 22.55 13.12 -16.69
N PRO A 583 23.16 13.96 -17.55
CA PRO A 583 24.30 13.58 -18.39
C PRO A 583 25.63 13.43 -17.63
N PHE A 584 25.65 13.65 -16.31
CA PHE A 584 26.88 13.57 -15.54
C PHE A 584 27.56 12.20 -15.65
N LEU A 585 28.88 12.22 -15.75
CA LEU A 585 29.71 11.02 -15.67
C LEU A 585 29.96 10.70 -14.20
N TYR A 586 29.29 9.66 -13.71
CA TYR A 586 29.54 9.10 -12.40
C TYR A 586 30.66 8.06 -12.48
N TYR A 587 31.64 8.21 -11.60
CA TYR A 587 32.82 7.35 -11.53
C TYR A 587 32.52 6.10 -10.71
N VAL A 588 32.57 4.90 -11.33
CA VAL A 588 32.52 3.62 -10.61
C VAL A 588 33.94 3.13 -10.35
N ASP A 589 34.75 3.04 -11.41
CA ASP A 589 36.21 2.91 -11.34
C ASP A 589 36.87 3.53 -12.60
N LEU A 590 38.18 3.32 -12.79
CA LEU A 590 38.94 3.91 -13.90
C LEU A 590 38.47 3.46 -15.30
N TYR A 591 37.81 2.31 -15.41
CA TYR A 591 37.42 1.69 -16.67
C TYR A 591 35.92 1.40 -16.76
N ASP A 592 35.13 1.82 -15.77
CA ASP A 592 33.67 1.73 -15.75
C ASP A 592 33.06 3.05 -15.24
N TYR A 593 32.30 3.71 -16.11
CA TYR A 593 31.58 4.95 -15.81
C TYR A 593 30.08 4.73 -15.96
N ARG A 594 29.28 5.56 -15.31
CA ARG A 594 27.84 5.65 -15.55
C ARG A 594 27.47 7.05 -16.03
N SER A 595 26.57 7.14 -16.99
CA SER A 595 26.00 8.42 -17.44
C SER A 595 24.51 8.28 -17.69
N GLY A 596 23.75 9.36 -17.52
CA GLY A 596 22.38 9.45 -18.00
C GLY A 596 22.33 9.90 -19.47
N ASN A 597 21.15 9.77 -20.07
CA ASN A 597 20.86 10.11 -21.44
C ASN A 597 19.76 11.19 -21.51
N PRO A 598 20.11 12.47 -21.73
CA PRO A 598 19.13 13.55 -21.85
C PRO A 598 18.08 13.33 -22.96
N GLN A 599 18.41 12.54 -23.99
CA GLN A 599 17.52 12.25 -25.12
C GLN A 599 16.54 11.10 -24.85
N LEU A 600 16.60 10.46 -23.67
CA LEU A 600 15.76 9.30 -23.37
C LEU A 600 14.26 9.62 -23.50
N LEU A 601 13.55 8.80 -24.26
CA LEU A 601 12.11 8.87 -24.45
C LEU A 601 11.40 7.94 -23.44
N PRO A 602 10.13 8.23 -23.09
CA PRO A 602 9.31 7.31 -22.32
C PRO A 602 9.09 5.98 -23.03
N SER A 603 8.91 4.92 -22.25
CA SER A 603 8.40 3.62 -22.76
C SER A 603 6.89 3.56 -22.63
N TYR A 604 6.22 2.90 -23.58
CA TYR A 604 4.77 2.71 -23.55
C TYR A 604 4.45 1.22 -23.50
N THR A 605 3.57 0.81 -22.58
CA THR A 605 3.16 -0.59 -22.46
C THR A 605 1.66 -0.72 -22.71
N ASN A 606 1.30 -1.60 -23.64
CA ASN A 606 -0.08 -2.02 -23.86
C ASN A 606 -0.25 -3.43 -23.29
N LYS A 607 -1.30 -3.64 -22.50
CA LYS A 607 -1.55 -4.93 -21.83
C LYS A 607 -2.99 -5.38 -22.00
N LEU A 608 -3.15 -6.67 -22.26
CA LEU A 608 -4.42 -7.39 -22.27
C LEU A 608 -4.36 -8.53 -21.26
N GLU A 609 -5.38 -8.68 -20.43
CA GLU A 609 -5.44 -9.74 -19.41
C GLU A 609 -6.85 -10.33 -19.31
N LEU A 610 -6.95 -11.65 -19.34
CA LEU A 610 -8.16 -12.42 -19.03
C LEU A 610 -7.94 -13.16 -17.70
N ALA A 611 -8.70 -12.79 -16.68
CA ALA A 611 -8.65 -13.39 -15.35
C ALA A 611 -9.92 -14.17 -15.02
N HIS A 612 -9.76 -15.32 -14.34
CA HIS A 612 -10.81 -16.13 -13.75
C HIS A 612 -10.62 -16.18 -12.23
N LEU A 613 -11.64 -15.79 -11.49
CA LEU A 613 -11.70 -15.87 -10.04
C LEU A 613 -12.71 -16.94 -9.63
N TYR A 614 -12.20 -18.00 -9.02
CA TYR A 614 -12.97 -19.12 -8.50
C TYR A 614 -13.18 -19.00 -6.98
N LYS A 615 -14.45 -19.07 -6.56
CA LYS A 615 -14.92 -18.94 -5.16
C LYS A 615 -14.35 -17.73 -4.41
N ASN A 616 -14.05 -16.64 -5.11
CA ASN A 616 -13.39 -15.45 -4.55
C ASN A 616 -12.07 -15.77 -3.81
N ARG A 617 -11.37 -16.84 -4.20
CA ARG A 617 -10.14 -17.31 -3.54
C ARG A 617 -9.02 -17.61 -4.53
N ILE A 618 -9.30 -18.46 -5.52
CA ILE A 618 -8.29 -18.93 -6.49
C ILE A 618 -8.41 -18.07 -7.74
N SER A 619 -7.30 -17.54 -8.22
CA SER A 619 -7.23 -16.72 -9.42
C SER A 619 -6.30 -17.34 -10.45
N THR A 620 -6.77 -17.43 -11.68
CA THR A 620 -5.94 -17.80 -12.85
C THR A 620 -6.05 -16.67 -13.87
N SER A 621 -4.96 -16.22 -14.47
CA SER A 621 -5.03 -15.25 -15.56
C SER A 621 -4.09 -15.56 -16.71
N LEU A 622 -4.54 -15.23 -17.92
CA LEU A 622 -3.73 -15.18 -19.14
C LEU A 622 -3.49 -13.72 -19.47
N TYR A 623 -2.26 -13.35 -19.78
CA TYR A 623 -1.93 -11.97 -20.12
C TYR A 623 -0.92 -11.88 -21.26
N ALA A 624 -1.00 -10.76 -21.97
CA ALA A 624 -0.04 -10.33 -22.97
C ALA A 624 0.27 -8.85 -22.76
N SER A 625 1.54 -8.48 -22.81
CA SER A 625 1.98 -7.08 -22.78
C SER A 625 3.07 -6.82 -23.81
N VAL A 626 2.98 -5.66 -24.46
CA VAL A 626 3.98 -5.18 -25.42
C VAL A 626 4.43 -3.79 -24.98
N THR A 627 5.73 -3.65 -24.78
CA THR A 627 6.40 -2.41 -24.41
C THR A 627 7.23 -1.90 -25.59
N ASP A 628 6.91 -0.70 -26.07
CA ASP A 628 7.71 0.02 -27.06
C ASP A 628 8.70 0.97 -26.36
N ASN A 629 9.84 1.23 -27.03
CA ASN A 629 10.94 2.05 -26.51
C ASN A 629 11.47 1.59 -25.14
N PHE A 630 11.54 0.26 -24.92
CA PHE A 630 11.99 -0.32 -23.66
C PHE A 630 13.41 0.15 -23.33
N TYR A 631 13.60 0.79 -22.16
CA TYR A 631 14.90 1.29 -21.70
C TYR A 631 15.28 0.88 -20.27
N ASP A 632 14.40 0.16 -19.55
CA ASP A 632 14.55 -0.14 -18.11
C ASP A 632 15.60 -1.25 -17.83
N PHE A 633 16.76 -1.20 -18.48
CA PHE A 633 17.93 -2.04 -18.21
C PHE A 633 19.22 -1.25 -18.48
N ASN A 634 20.36 -1.73 -18.00
CA ASN A 634 21.65 -1.09 -18.25
C ASN A 634 22.10 -1.38 -19.68
N ALA A 635 22.23 -0.34 -20.49
CA ALA A 635 22.94 -0.39 -21.77
C ALA A 635 24.44 -0.16 -21.51
N TYR A 636 25.27 -0.83 -22.28
CA TYR A 636 26.71 -0.84 -22.09
C TYR A 636 27.40 -0.42 -23.38
N ASN A 637 28.13 0.68 -23.32
CA ASN A 637 28.89 1.22 -24.43
C ASN A 637 30.37 1.01 -24.14
N GLN A 638 30.92 -0.12 -24.64
CA GLN A 638 32.32 -0.48 -24.45
C GLN A 638 33.17 0.04 -25.61
N ASP A 639 34.23 0.76 -25.27
CA ASP A 639 35.32 1.10 -26.18
C ASP A 639 36.50 0.14 -25.95
N ASN A 640 36.77 -0.70 -26.93
CA ASN A 640 37.84 -1.70 -26.86
C ASN A 640 39.24 -1.06 -26.88
N GLU A 641 39.42 0.15 -27.38
CA GLU A 641 40.72 0.83 -27.44
C GLU A 641 41.07 1.39 -26.06
N SER A 642 40.23 2.29 -25.54
CA SER A 642 40.41 2.92 -24.22
C SER A 642 40.15 1.97 -23.06
N LYS A 643 39.50 0.81 -23.31
CA LYS A 643 39.08 -0.19 -22.31
C LYS A 643 37.98 0.32 -21.38
N VAL A 644 37.40 1.47 -21.71
CA VAL A 644 36.34 2.12 -20.95
C VAL A 644 35.00 1.50 -21.31
N ASN A 645 34.20 1.19 -20.29
CA ASN A 645 32.78 0.90 -20.42
C ASN A 645 31.97 2.07 -19.86
N VAL A 646 30.98 2.55 -20.60
CA VAL A 646 30.00 3.51 -20.12
C VAL A 646 28.66 2.82 -19.99
N THR A 647 28.17 2.70 -18.76
CA THR A 647 26.82 2.22 -18.46
C THR A 647 25.81 3.36 -18.56
N THR A 648 24.77 3.21 -19.37
CA THR A 648 23.72 4.22 -19.57
C THR A 648 22.34 3.58 -19.76
N ARG A 649 21.32 4.39 -20.07
CA ARG A 649 19.99 3.96 -20.50
C ARG A 649 19.74 4.41 -21.93
N GLU A 650 19.15 3.53 -22.73
CA GLU A 650 18.84 3.79 -24.14
C GLU A 650 17.48 3.20 -24.50
N ASN A 651 16.73 3.89 -25.36
CA ASN A 651 15.50 3.34 -25.92
C ASN A 651 15.85 2.18 -26.86
N PHE A 652 15.91 0.97 -26.31
CA PHE A 652 16.59 -0.14 -26.94
C PHE A 652 15.76 -0.84 -28.02
N GLY A 653 14.46 -0.98 -27.80
CA GLY A 653 13.56 -1.63 -28.74
C GLY A 653 12.21 -2.03 -28.17
N ARG A 654 11.66 -3.13 -28.67
CA ARG A 654 10.36 -3.69 -28.26
C ARG A 654 10.53 -4.91 -27.36
N TRP A 655 9.80 -4.94 -26.25
CA TRP A 655 9.76 -6.06 -25.33
C TRP A 655 8.33 -6.61 -25.22
N ALA A 656 8.15 -7.89 -25.51
CA ALA A 656 6.84 -8.56 -25.48
C ALA A 656 6.86 -9.68 -24.43
N VAL A 657 5.78 -9.79 -23.65
CA VAL A 657 5.62 -10.81 -22.60
C VAL A 657 4.25 -11.45 -22.75
N TYR A 658 4.20 -12.77 -22.77
CA TYR A 658 2.98 -13.57 -22.79
C TYR A 658 3.04 -14.55 -21.64
N GLY A 659 2.01 -14.65 -20.81
CA GLY A 659 2.09 -15.51 -19.64
C GLY A 659 0.77 -16.00 -19.10
N ILE A 660 0.89 -17.01 -18.24
CA ILE A 660 -0.17 -17.53 -17.39
C ILE A 660 0.23 -17.34 -15.94
N ARG A 661 -0.73 -16.91 -15.14
CA ARG A 661 -0.58 -16.67 -13.72
C ARG A 661 -1.57 -17.49 -12.94
N PHE A 662 -1.11 -18.05 -11.83
CA PHE A 662 -1.93 -18.81 -10.91
C PHE A 662 -1.68 -18.32 -9.48
N PHE A 663 -2.75 -18.04 -8.76
CA PHE A 663 -2.72 -17.64 -7.36
C PHE A 663 -3.76 -18.43 -6.57
N ALA A 664 -3.32 -19.23 -5.60
CA ALA A 664 -4.20 -20.11 -4.83
C ALA A 664 -3.84 -20.11 -3.34
N PRO A 665 -4.64 -19.43 -2.50
CA PRO A 665 -4.67 -19.66 -1.07
C PRO A 665 -5.52 -20.90 -0.77
N LEU A 666 -4.89 -21.94 -0.24
CA LEU A 666 -5.48 -23.23 0.10
C LEU A 666 -5.41 -23.45 1.61
N GLU A 667 -6.53 -23.86 2.21
CA GLU A 667 -6.58 -24.37 3.58
C GLU A 667 -6.56 -25.90 3.48
N PHE A 668 -5.43 -26.52 3.81
CA PHE A 668 -5.32 -27.99 3.81
C PHE A 668 -5.97 -28.57 5.06
N THR A 669 -5.71 -27.95 6.22
CA THR A 669 -6.33 -28.27 7.51
C THR A 669 -6.48 -26.98 8.33
N LYS A 670 -7.24 -27.02 9.43
CA LYS A 670 -7.37 -25.85 10.33
C LYS A 670 -6.03 -25.36 10.90
N TRP A 671 -5.03 -26.24 10.98
CA TRP A 671 -3.69 -25.92 11.48
C TRP A 671 -2.69 -25.62 10.37
N TRP A 672 -3.03 -25.85 9.09
CA TRP A 672 -2.12 -25.68 7.95
C TRP A 672 -2.79 -24.97 6.76
N ASN A 673 -2.28 -23.78 6.46
CA ASN A 673 -2.66 -23.00 5.29
C ASN A 673 -1.46 -22.86 4.36
N ALA A 674 -1.71 -22.83 3.06
CA ALA A 674 -0.71 -22.61 2.04
C ALA A 674 -1.17 -21.56 1.04
N THR A 675 -0.27 -20.74 0.54
CA THR A 675 -0.50 -19.86 -0.60
C THR A 675 0.52 -20.19 -1.67
N PHE A 676 0.04 -20.50 -2.87
CA PHE A 676 0.86 -20.71 -4.04
C PHE A 676 0.64 -19.56 -5.02
N ALA A 677 1.72 -18.95 -5.49
CA ALA A 677 1.70 -17.96 -6.56
C ALA A 677 2.73 -18.35 -7.62
N ILE A 678 2.24 -18.63 -8.82
CA ILE A 678 3.03 -19.06 -9.98
C ILE A 678 2.80 -18.07 -11.10
N ASP A 679 3.87 -17.66 -11.76
CA ASP A 679 3.82 -16.94 -13.02
C ASP A 679 4.76 -17.63 -14.00
N ALA A 680 4.21 -18.08 -15.12
CA ALA A 680 4.98 -18.70 -16.18
C ALA A 680 4.76 -17.87 -17.44
N SER A 681 5.84 -17.28 -17.95
CA SER A 681 5.80 -16.37 -19.07
C SER A 681 6.85 -16.70 -20.13
N TYR A 682 6.59 -16.28 -21.36
CA TYR A 682 7.55 -16.20 -22.44
C TYR A 682 7.80 -14.73 -22.74
N GLN A 683 9.06 -14.32 -22.67
CA GLN A 683 9.50 -12.95 -22.89
C GLN A 683 10.33 -12.91 -24.16
N ARG A 684 10.16 -11.88 -25.00
CA ARG A 684 10.95 -11.65 -26.20
C ARG A 684 11.37 -10.19 -26.28
N ILE A 685 12.65 -9.93 -26.42
CA ILE A 685 13.21 -8.60 -26.66
C ILE A 685 13.74 -8.52 -28.09
N LYS A 686 13.37 -7.44 -28.78
CA LYS A 686 13.85 -7.13 -30.12
C LYS A 686 14.41 -5.71 -30.15
N ALA A 687 15.71 -5.57 -30.39
CA ALA A 687 16.39 -4.29 -30.50
C ALA A 687 15.95 -3.55 -31.77
N TYR A 688 16.01 -2.21 -31.72
CA TYR A 688 16.03 -1.38 -32.92
C TYR A 688 17.38 -1.52 -33.63
N ALA A 689 17.40 -1.21 -34.93
CA ALA A 689 18.55 -1.49 -35.79
C ALA A 689 19.82 -0.74 -35.35
N GLU A 690 19.67 0.50 -34.88
CA GLU A 690 20.74 1.33 -34.34
C GLU A 690 21.40 0.73 -33.08
N ASN A 691 20.66 -0.09 -32.33
CA ASN A 691 21.18 -0.72 -31.13
C ASN A 691 21.80 -2.08 -31.43
N GLY A 692 21.62 -2.65 -32.63
CA GLY A 692 22.16 -3.94 -33.05
C GLY A 692 21.07 -4.92 -33.49
N ASN A 693 21.41 -6.21 -33.53
CA ASN A 693 20.55 -7.27 -34.08
C ASN A 693 19.95 -8.21 -33.01
N LEU A 694 19.82 -7.75 -31.75
CA LEU A 694 19.25 -8.59 -30.70
C LEU A 694 17.78 -8.93 -31.01
N ASP A 695 17.49 -10.21 -31.15
CA ASP A 695 16.14 -10.76 -31.16
C ASP A 695 16.16 -12.10 -30.41
N LYS A 696 15.79 -12.08 -29.13
CA LYS A 696 15.89 -13.25 -28.25
C LYS A 696 14.62 -13.40 -27.43
N GLY A 697 14.21 -14.65 -27.21
CA GLY A 697 13.16 -14.99 -26.26
C GLY A 697 13.57 -16.08 -25.28
N ILE A 698 12.88 -16.11 -24.15
CA ILE A 698 13.13 -17.05 -23.05
C ILE A 698 11.86 -17.27 -22.22
N GLN A 699 11.74 -18.46 -21.65
CA GLN A 699 10.75 -18.77 -20.64
C GLN A 699 11.21 -18.28 -19.26
N ASP A 700 10.30 -17.68 -18.50
CA ASP A 700 10.53 -17.20 -17.15
C ASP A 700 9.43 -17.78 -16.23
N VAL A 701 9.83 -18.49 -15.19
CA VAL A 701 8.94 -19.11 -14.22
C VAL A 701 9.28 -18.60 -12.82
N LEU A 702 8.32 -17.90 -12.24
CA LEU A 702 8.34 -17.45 -10.86
C LEU A 702 7.42 -18.33 -10.02
N PHE A 703 7.97 -18.90 -8.96
CA PHE A 703 7.23 -19.71 -8.01
C PHE A 703 7.42 -19.15 -6.60
N ASN A 704 6.31 -18.85 -5.92
CA ASN A 704 6.29 -18.45 -4.53
C ASN A 704 5.35 -19.37 -3.76
N SER A 705 5.81 -19.92 -2.64
CA SER A 705 4.99 -20.69 -1.70
C SER A 705 5.12 -20.13 -0.29
N ILE A 706 4.00 -19.86 0.35
CA ILE A 706 3.93 -19.42 1.75
C ILE A 706 3.12 -20.46 2.50
N GLN A 707 3.75 -21.12 3.46
CA GLN A 707 3.16 -22.17 4.29
C GLN A 707 3.02 -21.63 5.71
N SER A 708 1.81 -21.58 6.25
CA SER A 708 1.55 -21.06 7.61
C SER A 708 0.91 -22.15 8.48
N PHE A 709 1.46 -22.33 9.68
CA PHE A 709 1.09 -23.38 10.62
C PHE A 709 0.59 -22.79 11.94
N THR A 710 -0.56 -23.23 12.43
CA THR A 710 -1.10 -22.89 13.76
C THR A 710 -0.89 -24.09 14.69
N ILE A 711 0.15 -24.03 15.53
CA ILE A 711 0.64 -25.19 16.29
C ILE A 711 -0.13 -25.40 17.60
N GLY A 712 -0.63 -24.32 18.22
CA GLY A 712 -1.37 -24.35 19.49
C GLY A 712 -0.69 -23.55 20.60
N ALA A 713 -1.37 -23.32 21.73
CA ALA A 713 -0.85 -22.55 22.88
C ALA A 713 -0.29 -21.15 22.53
N GLY A 714 -0.87 -20.51 21.50
CA GLY A 714 -0.40 -19.22 21.00
C GLY A 714 0.81 -19.29 20.08
N PHE A 715 1.34 -20.48 19.77
CA PHE A 715 2.40 -20.68 18.79
C PHE A 715 1.88 -20.77 17.36
N SER A 716 2.65 -20.19 16.45
CA SER A 716 2.45 -20.35 15.01
C SER A 716 3.79 -20.27 14.29
N ALA A 717 3.93 -20.98 13.17
CA ALA A 717 5.12 -20.99 12.35
C ALA A 717 4.78 -20.67 10.89
N GLU A 718 5.78 -20.24 10.12
CA GLU A 718 5.61 -19.96 8.70
C GLU A 718 6.91 -20.20 7.94
N VAL A 719 6.78 -20.72 6.71
CA VAL A 719 7.87 -21.02 5.79
C VAL A 719 7.56 -20.36 4.45
N ILE A 720 8.55 -19.69 3.86
CA ILE A 720 8.42 -19.02 2.57
C ILE A 720 9.49 -19.57 1.64
N VAL A 721 9.07 -20.02 0.46
CA VAL A 721 9.94 -20.51 -0.61
C VAL A 721 9.72 -19.65 -1.84
N LYS A 722 10.81 -19.13 -2.40
CA LYS A 722 10.81 -18.44 -3.69
C LYS A 722 11.79 -19.09 -4.66
N TYR A 723 11.38 -19.20 -5.91
CA TYR A 723 12.18 -19.68 -7.01
C TYR A 723 11.91 -18.86 -8.26
N GLU A 724 12.97 -18.54 -8.99
CA GLU A 724 12.94 -17.96 -10.31
C GLU A 724 13.83 -18.78 -11.24
N SER A 725 13.30 -19.16 -12.40
CA SER A 725 14.06 -19.87 -13.43
C SER A 725 15.13 -18.97 -14.06
N PRO A 726 16.10 -19.52 -14.81
CA PRO A 726 16.95 -18.69 -15.65
C PRO A 726 16.10 -17.87 -16.63
N THR A 727 16.48 -16.61 -16.87
CA THR A 727 15.69 -15.65 -17.67
C THR A 727 16.60 -14.60 -18.31
N PHE A 728 16.05 -13.70 -19.13
CA PHE A 728 16.74 -12.55 -19.73
C PHE A 728 16.20 -11.25 -19.12
N TYR A 729 17.07 -10.28 -18.94
CA TYR A 729 16.69 -8.90 -18.68
C TYR A 729 17.56 -7.97 -19.49
N GLY A 730 16.96 -7.20 -20.40
CA GLY A 730 17.72 -6.46 -21.40
C GLY A 730 18.61 -7.38 -22.22
N VAL A 731 19.92 -7.11 -22.19
CA VAL A 731 20.96 -7.87 -22.90
C VAL A 731 21.57 -9.01 -22.05
N SER A 732 21.20 -9.11 -20.77
CA SER A 732 21.85 -9.97 -19.78
C SER A 732 21.04 -11.25 -19.51
N ARG A 733 21.70 -12.41 -19.49
CA ARG A 733 21.09 -13.70 -19.09
C ARG A 733 21.32 -13.94 -17.60
N PHE A 734 20.25 -14.08 -16.84
CA PHE A 734 20.30 -14.40 -15.41
C PHE A 734 20.20 -15.91 -15.18
N LYS A 735 20.94 -16.42 -14.20
CA LYS A 735 20.78 -17.79 -13.68
C LYS A 735 19.63 -17.84 -12.68
N SER A 736 19.19 -19.04 -12.34
CA SER A 736 18.14 -19.24 -11.35
C SER A 736 18.48 -18.65 -9.98
N ASN A 737 17.44 -18.18 -9.30
CA ASN A 737 17.51 -17.62 -7.96
C ASN A 737 16.55 -18.38 -7.02
N TYR A 738 16.95 -18.51 -5.75
CA TYR A 738 16.25 -19.31 -4.75
C TYR A 738 16.34 -18.62 -3.40
N ARG A 739 15.24 -18.63 -2.65
CA ARG A 739 15.19 -18.12 -1.28
C ARG A 739 14.30 -18.98 -0.40
N PHE A 740 14.76 -19.18 0.82
CA PHE A 740 14.04 -19.90 1.86
C PHE A 740 14.04 -19.09 3.15
N ASP A 741 12.87 -18.71 3.63
CA ASP A 741 12.69 -18.04 4.92
C ASP A 741 11.84 -18.92 5.85
N ALA A 742 12.11 -18.86 7.14
CA ALA A 742 11.32 -19.55 8.16
C ALA A 742 11.19 -18.70 9.42
N GLY A 743 10.06 -18.82 10.13
CA GLY A 743 9.87 -18.14 11.40
C GLY A 743 8.83 -18.78 12.31
N ILE A 744 8.93 -18.46 13.59
CA ILE A 744 8.03 -18.88 14.66
C ILE A 744 7.61 -17.65 15.48
N SER A 745 6.37 -17.66 15.96
CA SER A 745 5.84 -16.64 16.85
C SER A 745 5.10 -17.24 18.03
N LYS A 746 5.04 -16.47 19.12
CA LYS A 746 4.24 -16.77 20.29
C LYS A 746 3.42 -15.53 20.68
N SER A 747 2.11 -15.64 20.63
CA SER A 747 1.21 -14.63 21.21
C SER A 747 1.28 -14.67 22.74
N VAL A 748 1.34 -13.51 23.36
CA VAL A 748 1.42 -13.31 24.82
C VAL A 748 0.45 -12.22 25.27
N PHE A 749 0.26 -12.05 26.58
CA PHE A 749 -0.62 -11.02 27.17
C PHE A 749 -2.03 -11.01 26.55
N ASN A 750 -2.71 -12.16 26.53
CA ASN A 750 -4.04 -12.30 25.90
C ASN A 750 -4.09 -11.81 24.44
N LYS A 751 -3.03 -12.13 23.67
CA LYS A 751 -2.84 -11.74 22.26
C LYS A 751 -2.60 -10.24 22.04
N MET A 752 -2.32 -9.47 23.10
CA MET A 752 -1.90 -8.07 22.99
C MET A 752 -0.42 -7.93 22.65
N GLY A 753 0.40 -8.92 23.01
CA GLY A 753 1.81 -8.98 22.64
C GLY A 753 2.12 -10.16 21.74
N THR A 754 3.21 -10.08 20.98
CA THR A 754 3.75 -11.22 20.23
C THR A 754 5.26 -11.16 20.15
N PHE A 755 5.91 -12.25 20.56
CA PHE A 755 7.32 -12.50 20.32
C PHE A 755 7.51 -13.29 19.03
N ARG A 756 8.58 -12.98 18.29
CA ARG A 756 8.89 -13.62 17.01
C ARG A 756 10.37 -13.90 16.87
N LEU A 757 10.68 -15.02 16.24
CA LEU A 757 12.01 -15.39 15.79
C LEU A 757 11.92 -15.82 14.32
N ALA A 758 12.68 -15.18 13.44
CA ALA A 758 12.70 -15.50 12.01
C ALA A 758 14.14 -15.61 11.49
N ALA A 759 14.35 -16.51 10.54
CA ALA A 759 15.58 -16.64 9.77
C ALA A 759 15.24 -16.42 8.30
N VAL A 760 15.83 -15.39 7.72
CA VAL A 760 15.67 -15.00 6.31
C VAL A 760 16.86 -15.53 5.52
N ASP A 761 16.62 -16.02 4.29
CA ASP A 761 17.61 -16.67 3.43
C ASP A 761 18.43 -17.71 4.20
N LEU A 762 17.71 -18.63 4.85
CA LEU A 762 18.24 -19.61 5.80
C LEU A 762 19.45 -20.38 5.24
N PHE A 763 19.41 -20.71 3.95
CA PHE A 763 20.45 -21.47 3.25
C PHE A 763 21.48 -20.60 2.53
N ARG A 764 21.40 -19.27 2.61
CA ARG A 764 22.31 -18.32 1.96
C ARG A 764 22.38 -18.51 0.42
N THR A 765 21.24 -18.76 -0.20
CA THR A 765 21.13 -19.11 -1.62
C THR A 765 20.86 -17.90 -2.50
N GLU A 766 20.27 -16.85 -1.96
CA GLU A 766 19.89 -15.65 -2.72
C GLU A 766 21.15 -14.92 -3.25
N ARG A 767 21.21 -14.75 -4.57
CA ARG A 767 22.24 -13.96 -5.28
C ARG A 767 21.86 -13.78 -6.75
N ASP A 768 22.23 -12.65 -7.31
CA ASP A 768 22.11 -12.41 -8.75
C ASP A 768 23.38 -12.88 -9.45
N ARG A 769 23.19 -13.64 -10.53
CA ARG A 769 24.27 -14.14 -11.37
C ARG A 769 23.86 -13.94 -12.81
N SER A 770 24.58 -13.09 -13.54
CA SER A 770 24.26 -12.79 -14.93
C SER A 770 25.48 -12.90 -15.83
N PHE A 771 25.19 -13.13 -17.10
CA PHE A 771 26.17 -13.13 -18.17
C PHE A 771 25.63 -12.33 -19.35
N THR A 772 26.45 -11.42 -19.86
CA THR A 772 26.14 -10.54 -20.97
C THR A 772 27.15 -10.79 -22.07
N ASN A 773 26.64 -11.24 -23.21
CA ASN A 773 27.40 -11.32 -24.46
C ASN A 773 26.59 -10.57 -25.50
N TYR A 774 27.00 -9.32 -25.73
CA TYR A 774 26.28 -8.37 -26.55
C TYR A 774 27.25 -7.41 -27.25
N GLN A 775 27.17 -7.34 -28.58
CA GLN A 775 28.14 -6.60 -29.40
C GLN A 775 29.59 -7.00 -29.04
N ASN A 776 30.41 -6.06 -28.60
CA ASN A 776 31.79 -6.27 -28.15
C ASN A 776 31.92 -6.48 -26.62
N LEU A 777 30.81 -6.49 -25.87
CA LEU A 777 30.82 -6.73 -24.43
C LEU A 777 30.72 -8.22 -24.12
N ASN A 778 31.67 -8.71 -23.32
CA ASN A 778 31.65 -10.03 -22.69
C ASN A 778 31.87 -9.87 -21.19
N LEU A 779 30.79 -9.97 -20.41
CA LEU A 779 30.76 -9.61 -19.00
C LEU A 779 29.98 -10.64 -18.19
N ALA A 780 30.61 -11.23 -17.18
CA ALA A 780 29.94 -11.99 -16.13
C ALA A 780 29.83 -11.15 -14.86
N ILE A 781 28.69 -11.24 -14.17
CA ILE A 781 28.42 -10.52 -12.93
C ILE A 781 27.92 -11.50 -11.88
N VAL A 782 28.43 -11.37 -10.65
CA VAL A 782 27.82 -11.96 -9.45
C VAL A 782 27.60 -10.87 -8.42
N ASN A 783 26.34 -10.60 -8.10
CA ASN A 783 25.97 -9.67 -7.05
C ASN A 783 25.34 -10.43 -5.89
N ARG A 784 25.80 -10.17 -4.67
CA ARG A 784 25.26 -10.76 -3.45
C ARG A 784 25.19 -9.73 -2.36
N GLU A 785 23.96 -9.41 -1.97
CA GLU A 785 23.66 -8.68 -0.75
C GLU A 785 23.65 -9.62 0.47
N GLU A 786 23.67 -9.04 1.67
CA GLU A 786 23.48 -9.77 2.92
C GLU A 786 22.04 -10.31 3.01
N GLY A 787 21.84 -11.55 2.53
CA GLY A 787 20.55 -12.24 2.63
C GLY A 787 20.31 -12.92 3.98
N ARG A 788 21.28 -13.72 4.47
CA ARG A 788 21.09 -14.56 5.66
C ARG A 788 21.11 -13.75 6.96
N VAL A 789 19.94 -13.56 7.57
CA VAL A 789 19.75 -12.78 8.81
C VAL A 789 18.79 -13.49 9.75
N VAL A 790 19.16 -13.61 11.03
CA VAL A 790 18.25 -14.04 12.10
C VAL A 790 17.72 -12.80 12.82
N ARG A 791 16.41 -12.75 13.07
CA ARG A 791 15.72 -11.60 13.66
C ARG A 791 14.85 -12.04 14.82
N PHE A 792 14.89 -11.27 15.90
CA PHE A 792 13.97 -11.35 17.02
C PHE A 792 13.13 -10.07 17.08
N GLY A 793 11.83 -10.20 17.28
CA GLY A 793 10.91 -9.07 17.32
C GLY A 793 9.89 -9.18 18.43
N PHE A 794 9.54 -8.04 19.01
CA PHE A 794 8.44 -7.88 19.95
C PHE A 794 7.49 -6.78 19.45
N SER A 795 6.20 -7.07 19.49
CA SER A 795 5.14 -6.10 19.21
C SER A 795 4.11 -6.13 20.32
N TYR A 796 3.67 -4.96 20.76
CA TYR A 796 2.65 -4.78 21.79
C TYR A 796 1.59 -3.78 21.34
N ARG A 797 0.32 -4.19 21.36
CA ARG A 797 -0.84 -3.39 20.99
C ARG A 797 -1.51 -2.88 22.26
N PHE A 798 -1.90 -1.61 22.28
CA PHE A 798 -2.55 -0.97 23.41
C PHE A 798 -3.75 -0.12 22.99
N GLY A 799 -4.66 0.15 23.94
CA GLY A 799 -5.85 0.97 23.74
C GLY A 799 -7.03 0.23 23.11
N ASN A 800 -7.98 0.99 22.54
CA ASN A 800 -9.26 0.46 22.07
C ASN A 800 -9.08 -0.54 20.90
N ARG A 801 -9.59 -1.76 21.08
CA ARG A 801 -9.41 -2.91 20.17
C ARG A 801 -10.33 -2.92 18.95
N GLN A 802 -11.42 -2.16 19.02
CA GLN A 802 -12.33 -2.11 17.89
C GLN A 802 -11.76 -1.12 16.87
N LEU A 803 -11.31 -1.62 15.72
CA LEU A 803 -10.92 -0.79 14.58
C LEU A 803 -11.93 -1.07 13.48
N LYS A 804 -12.94 -0.20 13.33
CA LYS A 804 -13.64 -0.11 12.04
C LYS A 804 -12.72 0.63 11.06
N ASN A 805 -12.80 0.27 9.78
CA ASN A 805 -12.03 0.94 8.73
C ASN A 805 -12.37 2.43 8.73
N ALA A 806 -11.39 3.29 8.90
CA ALA A 806 -11.49 4.67 8.41
C ALA A 806 -11.37 4.63 6.89
N GLY A 807 -12.09 5.49 6.19
CA GLY A 807 -11.96 5.60 4.73
C GLY A 807 -10.50 5.84 4.34
N SER A 808 -10.07 5.25 3.22
CA SER A 808 -8.75 5.57 2.65
C SER A 808 -8.78 7.02 2.16
N HIS A 809 -8.00 7.90 2.80
CA HIS A 809 -7.64 9.19 2.24
C HIS A 809 -6.78 8.95 0.98
N ARG A 810 -7.04 9.69 -0.11
CA ARG A 810 -6.42 9.52 -1.43
C ARG A 810 -5.95 10.90 -1.88
N VAL A 811 -4.72 11.04 -2.39
CA VAL A 811 -4.09 12.35 -2.67
C VAL A 811 -3.11 12.29 -3.85
N SER A 812 -2.89 13.43 -4.50
CA SER A 812 -2.13 13.77 -5.72
C SER A 812 -0.59 13.58 -5.66
N ASN A 813 0.02 13.39 -6.86
CA ASN A 813 1.46 13.26 -7.22
C ASN A 813 2.04 11.87 -7.56
N GLU A 814 1.26 10.96 -8.18
CA GLU A 814 1.62 9.53 -8.29
C GLU A 814 2.89 9.19 -9.05
N GLU A 815 3.16 9.87 -10.15
CA GLU A 815 4.27 9.52 -11.00
C GLU A 815 5.56 10.31 -10.74
N GLU A 816 5.46 11.62 -10.52
CA GLU A 816 6.61 12.54 -10.43
C GLU A 816 7.46 12.24 -9.20
N GLN A 817 6.78 11.89 -8.11
CA GLN A 817 7.40 11.43 -6.88
C GLN A 817 8.27 10.20 -7.13
N ARG A 818 7.87 9.26 -7.99
CA ARG A 818 8.64 8.04 -8.27
C ARG A 818 9.88 8.29 -9.15
N ARG A 819 10.26 9.52 -9.50
CA ARG A 819 11.37 9.78 -10.43
C ARG A 819 12.62 10.36 -9.77
N THR A 820 12.54 10.64 -8.47
CA THR A 820 13.62 11.07 -7.57
C THR A 820 14.53 9.88 -7.22
N GLY A 821 15.50 9.64 -8.09
CA GLY A 821 16.39 8.49 -8.00
C GLY A 821 17.64 8.68 -7.12
N ASN A 822 18.49 7.66 -7.17
CA ASN A 822 19.82 7.57 -6.62
C ASN A 822 20.91 7.97 -7.64
N VAL A 823 21.65 9.04 -7.34
CA VAL A 823 22.97 9.22 -7.96
C VAL A 823 23.86 8.06 -7.52
N ALA A 824 24.49 7.44 -8.53
CA ALA A 824 25.37 6.31 -8.43
C ALA A 824 26.26 6.41 -7.18
N GLY A 825 26.05 5.46 -6.28
CA GLY A 825 26.79 5.36 -5.02
C GLY A 825 26.84 3.93 -4.48
N SER A 826 26.12 2.99 -5.10
CA SER A 826 26.49 1.60 -5.05
C SER A 826 26.97 1.21 -6.44
N GLY A 827 28.21 0.73 -6.51
CA GLY A 827 28.79 0.21 -7.74
C GLY A 827 27.88 -0.85 -8.35
N ASN A 828 28.12 -1.10 -9.64
CA ASN A 828 27.54 -2.22 -10.37
C ASN A 828 27.46 -3.46 -9.49
#